data_AF-A0A510UXM7-F1
#
_entry.id   AF-A0A510UXM7-F1
#
_cell.length_a   1.000
_cell.length_b   1.000
_cell.length_c   1.000
_cell.angle_alpha   90.00
_cell.angle_beta   90.00
_cell.angle_gamma   90.00
#
_symmetry.space_group_name_H-M   'P 1'
#
loop_
_entity.id
_entity.type
_entity.pdbx_description
1 polymer ?
#
loop_
_entity_poly.entity_id
_entity_poly.type
_entity_poly.pdbx_seq_one_letter_code
_entity_poly.pdbx_strand_id
1 'polypeptide(L)'
;MRDDDVDTLLHRALRRPRQAVRHRRRAVLHRRQAAALVVALAASTVAAVAAAPTASAATIDTSATYVLVNRNSGKALDVYDLATNDGARITQWSRHDGTNQQWQFVNAGGGYYKLRSTLSGKVLDVSGRSTADGAGIIQWSENGGTNQQFSVQDVDGYIQLIARHSGKAVEVQNASTADGANVVQYADWNGTNQQWQLVRLGGTTPPPQTGTFTNPVVWQDFADGDIIRVGDAYYYSASTMHYSPGAPILRSYDLVNWEYAGHSVPRLDFDDAGYDLSGGRKYVKGIWASTLGYRPSNRTYYWLGCTEFNRTYVYTASAVDGTWSKKARLNTCYYDAGLLVDDDDTMYVAYGNGTISVAQLNADGTGQVRAQQVFQTPSSVGTLEGARFYKRGGYYYIWLTRPANGQYVLRSTSPFGPYEMRQVLLNLPGPISGGGVPHQGGIVQTQAGDWWYMAFTDAYPGGRVPTLAPITWTGDGWPTLQTVDGRWGTTYQRPNITTSKTVAPMTGRDTFVGPTLGHRWEWNHNPDTSRFSVSNGLRLQTATVTNDLYNARNTLTHRIQGPTSTATIELDYSSMANGDRAGLAMLRQSSAWIGVVKNNGTTRVVMTDGLTMNSSWATTGTGAERASATVSGGRIWLRTSADIRPGSGRTATFSYSTDGSTFVPLGPAFTLNNQWEFFMGYRFGIFTYATQALGGAVTVRSFDLTTP
;
A
#
# COMPACT_ATOMS: atom_id res chain seq x y z
N MET A 1 28.10 34.48 -48.60
CA MET A 1 29.50 34.60 -49.06
C MET A 1 30.04 33.18 -49.14
N ARG A 2 29.71 32.45 -50.21
CA ARG A 2 30.06 31.02 -50.43
C ARG A 2 29.38 30.10 -49.41
N ASP A 3 28.24 29.47 -49.73
CA ASP A 3 27.90 28.59 -50.88
C ASP A 3 28.77 27.31 -50.88
N ASP A 4 28.33 26.11 -51.28
CA ASP A 4 27.03 25.40 -51.23
C ASP A 4 27.27 23.96 -51.79
N ASP A 5 26.71 22.93 -51.13
CA ASP A 5 26.20 21.64 -51.65
C ASP A 5 26.98 20.76 -52.71
N VAL A 6 26.31 19.71 -53.22
CA VAL A 6 26.54 18.89 -54.45
C VAL A 6 27.45 17.63 -54.37
N ASP A 7 26.87 16.55 -53.86
CA ASP A 7 26.38 15.33 -54.58
C ASP A 7 27.26 14.48 -55.57
N THR A 8 26.88 13.19 -55.68
CA THR A 8 27.17 12.16 -56.72
C THR A 8 28.57 11.54 -56.84
N LEU A 9 28.84 10.41 -57.53
CA LEU A 9 28.21 9.07 -57.84
C LEU A 9 29.37 8.20 -58.46
N LEU A 10 29.32 6.97 -59.00
CA LEU A 10 28.32 5.91 -59.31
C LEU A 10 29.12 4.57 -59.50
N HIS A 11 28.52 3.39 -59.23
CA HIS A 11 28.55 2.11 -60.03
C HIS A 11 27.88 1.00 -59.18
N ARG A 12 26.71 0.39 -59.48
CA ARG A 12 26.27 -0.44 -60.64
C ARG A 12 27.21 -1.62 -60.91
N ALA A 13 26.77 -2.87 -61.17
CA ALA A 13 25.46 -3.47 -61.49
C ALA A 13 25.51 -4.99 -61.17
N LEU A 14 24.45 -5.82 -61.07
CA LEU A 14 22.97 -5.79 -61.07
C LEU A 14 22.50 -7.14 -60.40
N ARG A 15 21.28 -7.71 -60.40
CA ARG A 15 19.96 -7.52 -61.07
C ARG A 15 18.80 -8.05 -60.16
N ARG A 16 17.63 -8.33 -60.73
CA ARG A 16 16.43 -9.05 -60.20
C ARG A 16 15.80 -9.82 -61.40
N PRO A 17 14.85 -10.80 -61.27
CA PRO A 17 13.55 -10.62 -60.60
C PRO A 17 12.88 -11.89 -59.97
N ARG A 18 11.61 -11.68 -59.56
CA ARG A 18 10.65 -12.60 -58.91
C ARG A 18 10.11 -13.70 -59.84
N GLN A 19 9.62 -14.81 -59.27
CA GLN A 19 8.18 -15.19 -59.31
C GLN A 19 7.85 -16.33 -58.32
N ALA A 20 6.57 -16.64 -58.12
CA ALA A 20 6.08 -17.67 -57.18
C ALA A 20 4.76 -18.32 -57.68
N VAL A 21 4.61 -19.64 -57.51
CA VAL A 21 3.39 -20.42 -57.83
C VAL A 21 3.21 -21.56 -56.79
N ARG A 22 1.96 -22.01 -56.58
CA ARG A 22 1.53 -23.05 -55.60
C ARG A 22 1.13 -24.39 -56.26
N HIS A 23 0.91 -25.41 -55.40
CA HIS A 23 0.22 -26.71 -55.65
C HIS A 23 1.09 -27.81 -56.31
N ARG A 24 0.92 -29.12 -56.03
CA ARG A 24 -0.31 -29.92 -55.76
C ARG A 24 -0.15 -31.00 -54.65
N ARG A 25 -1.03 -32.02 -54.60
CA ARG A 25 -1.22 -33.00 -53.49
C ARG A 25 -0.98 -34.48 -53.88
N ARG A 26 -0.56 -35.32 -52.90
CA ARG A 26 -0.86 -36.78 -52.62
C ARG A 26 0.39 -37.42 -51.96
N ALA A 27 0.43 -38.22 -50.88
CA ALA A 27 -0.51 -39.06 -50.08
C ALA A 27 -0.69 -40.53 -50.53
N VAL A 28 -0.26 -41.51 -49.70
CA VAL A 28 -0.96 -42.78 -49.29
C VAL A 28 -0.02 -43.78 -48.55
N LEU A 29 -0.63 -44.55 -47.63
CA LEU A 29 -0.23 -45.62 -46.68
C LEU A 29 0.91 -46.63 -47.01
N HIS A 30 1.50 -47.25 -45.96
CA HIS A 30 1.31 -48.67 -45.54
C HIS A 30 1.88 -48.89 -44.10
N ARG A 31 1.05 -49.22 -43.09
CA ARG A 31 0.83 -50.57 -42.46
C ARG A 31 2.12 -51.34 -42.11
N ARG A 32 2.45 -51.80 -40.88
CA ARG A 32 1.76 -52.26 -39.62
C ARG A 32 2.15 -53.73 -39.37
N GLN A 33 2.76 -54.05 -38.21
CA GLN A 33 2.51 -55.29 -37.44
C GLN A 33 3.05 -55.15 -36.00
N ALA A 34 2.45 -55.85 -35.03
CA ALA A 34 2.79 -55.83 -33.60
C ALA A 34 2.10 -56.98 -32.83
N ALA A 35 2.76 -57.53 -31.79
CA ALA A 35 2.23 -58.45 -30.75
C ALA A 35 3.34 -58.77 -29.70
N ALA A 36 3.09 -59.14 -28.43
CA ALA A 36 1.93 -59.00 -27.53
C ALA A 36 2.33 -59.37 -26.06
N LEU A 37 1.37 -59.31 -25.11
CA LEU A 37 1.43 -59.51 -23.63
C LEU A 37 1.97 -58.28 -22.85
N VAL A 38 1.26 -57.58 -21.95
CA VAL A 38 0.05 -57.86 -21.10
C VAL A 38 0.35 -58.89 -20.01
N VAL A 39 0.37 -58.61 -18.70
CA VAL A 39 -0.66 -58.11 -17.73
C VAL A 39 0.08 -57.37 -16.58
N ALA A 40 -0.35 -56.32 -15.87
CA ALA A 40 -1.40 -55.28 -15.98
C ALA A 40 -0.95 -54.02 -15.15
N LEU A 41 -1.70 -52.92 -15.05
CA LEU A 41 -2.71 -52.65 -13.99
C LEU A 41 -3.73 -51.58 -14.49
N ALA A 42 -4.93 -51.51 -13.91
CA ALA A 42 -6.01 -50.61 -14.38
C ALA A 42 -6.33 -49.43 -13.43
N ALA A 43 -6.97 -48.40 -14.00
CA ALA A 43 -7.71 -47.31 -13.36
C ALA A 43 -6.96 -46.33 -12.42
N SER A 44 -6.71 -45.10 -12.93
CA SER A 44 -6.98 -43.82 -12.22
C SER A 44 -6.57 -42.58 -13.04
N THR A 45 -7.18 -42.36 -14.22
CA THR A 45 -7.07 -41.07 -14.92
C THR A 45 -8.00 -40.02 -14.29
N VAL A 46 -7.64 -39.54 -13.09
CA VAL A 46 -8.26 -38.32 -12.53
C VAL A 46 -7.60 -37.14 -13.23
N ALA A 47 -8.29 -36.59 -14.23
CA ALA A 47 -7.96 -35.27 -14.73
C ALA A 47 -8.27 -34.27 -13.61
N ALA A 48 -7.22 -33.77 -12.94
CA ALA A 48 -7.34 -32.74 -11.92
C ALA A 48 -7.78 -31.42 -12.58
N VAL A 49 -9.09 -31.24 -12.72
CA VAL A 49 -9.67 -29.92 -12.96
C VAL A 49 -9.29 -29.07 -11.76
N ALA A 50 -8.32 -28.17 -11.94
CA ALA A 50 -7.96 -27.20 -10.93
C ALA A 50 -9.17 -26.29 -10.70
N ALA A 51 -9.90 -26.55 -9.62
CA ALA A 51 -10.96 -25.66 -9.17
C ALA A 51 -10.35 -24.28 -8.98
N ALA A 52 -10.99 -23.25 -9.53
CA ALA A 52 -10.61 -21.88 -9.25
C ALA A 52 -10.67 -21.67 -7.71
N PRO A 53 -9.73 -20.91 -7.12
CA PRO A 53 -9.76 -20.64 -5.68
C PRO A 53 -11.11 -20.01 -5.34
N THR A 54 -11.88 -20.67 -4.49
CA THR A 54 -13.16 -20.16 -4.00
C THR A 54 -12.95 -18.79 -3.39
N ALA A 55 -13.79 -17.82 -3.74
CA ALA A 55 -13.70 -16.46 -3.21
C ALA A 55 -13.66 -16.48 -1.68
N SER A 56 -12.88 -15.56 -1.09
CA SER A 56 -12.86 -15.38 0.36
C SER A 56 -14.25 -14.93 0.81
N ALA A 57 -15.03 -15.85 1.38
CA ALA A 57 -16.28 -15.50 2.03
C ALA A 57 -16.02 -14.46 3.14
N ALA A 58 -16.96 -13.53 3.33
CA ALA A 58 -16.94 -12.63 4.47
C ALA A 58 -16.85 -13.45 5.77
N THR A 59 -15.99 -13.05 6.70
CA THR A 59 -15.71 -13.83 7.92
C THR A 59 -16.92 -13.80 8.87
N ILE A 60 -17.83 -14.76 8.70
CA ILE A 60 -19.04 -14.90 9.51
C ILE A 60 -18.68 -15.32 10.94
N ASP A 61 -19.03 -14.45 11.91
CA ASP A 61 -18.93 -14.76 13.33
C ASP A 61 -20.19 -15.51 13.78
N THR A 62 -20.08 -16.84 13.87
CA THR A 62 -21.20 -17.70 14.30
C THR A 62 -21.59 -17.53 15.77
N SER A 63 -20.83 -16.76 16.57
CA SER A 63 -21.24 -16.38 17.93
C SER A 63 -22.18 -15.16 17.96
N ALA A 64 -22.35 -14.47 16.84
CA ALA A 64 -23.10 -13.22 16.76
C ALA A 64 -24.52 -13.35 16.16
N THR A 65 -25.40 -12.45 16.59
CA THR A 65 -26.70 -12.19 15.97
C THR A 65 -26.55 -11.11 14.91
N TYR A 66 -27.27 -11.24 13.80
CA TYR A 66 -27.30 -10.29 12.70
C TYR A 66 -28.74 -9.92 12.29
N VAL A 67 -28.91 -8.72 11.75
CA VAL A 67 -30.04 -8.36 10.88
C VAL A 67 -29.51 -8.33 9.45
N LEU A 68 -30.22 -8.96 8.51
CA LEU A 68 -29.86 -8.96 7.09
C LEU A 68 -30.70 -7.89 6.38
N VAL A 69 -30.06 -6.82 5.91
CA VAL A 69 -30.74 -5.67 5.29
C VAL A 69 -30.57 -5.71 3.77
N ASN A 70 -31.67 -5.77 3.03
CA ASN A 70 -31.64 -5.90 1.57
C ASN A 70 -31.10 -4.63 0.89
N ARG A 71 -30.16 -4.77 -0.06
CA ARG A 71 -29.49 -3.64 -0.73
C ARG A 71 -30.45 -2.79 -1.56
N ASN A 72 -31.51 -3.38 -2.13
CA ASN A 72 -32.46 -2.68 -2.98
C ASN A 72 -33.48 -1.83 -2.21
N SER A 73 -33.95 -2.31 -1.04
CA SER A 73 -35.06 -1.71 -0.30
C SER A 73 -34.68 -1.06 1.03
N GLY A 74 -33.49 -1.36 1.58
CA GLY A 74 -33.09 -0.96 2.93
C GLY A 74 -33.85 -1.69 4.05
N LYS A 75 -34.54 -2.80 3.74
CA LYS A 75 -35.44 -3.52 4.66
C LYS A 75 -34.87 -4.83 5.16
N ALA A 76 -35.26 -5.22 6.37
CA ALA A 76 -34.72 -6.39 7.06
C ALA A 76 -35.42 -7.69 6.63
N LEU A 77 -34.66 -8.78 6.57
CA LEU A 77 -35.17 -10.16 6.42
C LEU A 77 -35.97 -10.56 7.66
N ASP A 78 -37.26 -10.84 7.51
CA ASP A 78 -38.25 -10.82 8.58
C ASP A 78 -39.15 -12.06 8.61
N VAL A 79 -39.27 -12.70 9.79
CA VAL A 79 -40.27 -13.73 10.09
C VAL A 79 -41.65 -13.09 10.25
N TYR A 80 -42.48 -13.21 9.20
CA TYR A 80 -43.77 -12.54 9.09
C TYR A 80 -44.70 -12.80 10.29
N ASP A 81 -45.33 -11.73 10.78
CA ASP A 81 -46.36 -11.74 11.84
C ASP A 81 -45.90 -12.39 13.17
N LEU A 82 -44.59 -12.28 13.49
CA LEU A 82 -43.97 -12.88 14.69
C LEU A 82 -44.23 -14.40 14.83
N ALA A 83 -44.54 -15.08 13.71
CA ALA A 83 -44.92 -16.48 13.72
C ALA A 83 -43.78 -17.40 14.19
N THR A 84 -44.13 -18.52 14.83
CA THR A 84 -43.16 -19.49 15.38
C THR A 84 -43.39 -20.93 14.91
N ASN A 85 -44.42 -21.19 14.11
CA ASN A 85 -44.72 -22.47 13.50
C ASN A 85 -43.82 -22.79 12.29
N ASP A 86 -43.73 -24.08 11.95
CA ASP A 86 -43.17 -24.52 10.67
C ASP A 86 -44.04 -24.04 9.50
N GLY A 87 -43.40 -23.68 8.38
CA GLY A 87 -44.07 -23.16 7.20
C GLY A 87 -44.38 -21.66 7.23
N ALA A 88 -44.08 -20.97 8.34
CA ALA A 88 -44.24 -19.52 8.42
C ALA A 88 -43.33 -18.79 7.41
N ARG A 89 -43.91 -17.78 6.76
CA ARG A 89 -43.35 -17.07 5.60
C ARG A 89 -42.23 -16.11 5.99
N ILE A 90 -41.16 -16.08 5.20
CA ILE A 90 -40.13 -15.04 5.31
C ILE A 90 -40.43 -13.90 4.34
N THR A 91 -40.23 -12.69 4.81
CA THR A 91 -40.54 -11.44 4.12
C THR A 91 -39.41 -10.44 4.25
N GLN A 92 -39.55 -9.28 3.64
CA GLN A 92 -38.89 -8.07 4.14
C GLN A 92 -39.86 -7.21 4.95
N TRP A 93 -39.34 -6.50 5.94
CA TRP A 93 -40.07 -5.44 6.65
C TRP A 93 -39.16 -4.26 6.99
N SER A 94 -39.76 -3.09 7.21
CA SER A 94 -39.08 -1.91 7.76
C SER A 94 -38.29 -2.30 9.02
N ARG A 95 -36.99 -2.00 9.02
CA ARG A 95 -36.05 -2.47 10.05
C ARG A 95 -36.39 -1.89 11.42
N HIS A 96 -36.60 -2.76 12.40
CA HIS A 96 -36.91 -2.42 13.81
C HIS A 96 -36.16 -3.30 14.83
N ASP A 97 -35.21 -4.14 14.37
CA ASP A 97 -34.31 -4.99 15.17
C ASP A 97 -35.00 -5.95 16.16
N GLY A 98 -36.30 -6.22 15.98
CA GLY A 98 -37.05 -7.23 16.73
C GLY A 98 -36.57 -8.66 16.43
N THR A 99 -36.89 -9.61 17.29
CA THR A 99 -36.38 -11.01 17.19
C THR A 99 -36.82 -11.73 15.92
N ASN A 100 -37.92 -11.32 15.27
CA ASN A 100 -38.33 -11.74 13.93
C ASN A 100 -37.33 -11.34 12.81
N GLN A 101 -36.55 -10.27 13.01
CA GLN A 101 -35.55 -9.77 12.06
C GLN A 101 -34.13 -10.27 12.35
N GLN A 102 -33.96 -11.07 13.41
CA GLN A 102 -32.67 -11.47 13.95
C GLN A 102 -32.30 -12.91 13.59
N TRP A 103 -31.07 -13.07 13.09
CA TRP A 103 -30.55 -14.31 12.54
C TRP A 103 -29.14 -14.62 13.07
N GLN A 104 -28.93 -15.83 13.58
CA GLN A 104 -27.61 -16.37 13.91
C GLN A 104 -27.16 -17.33 12.80
N PHE A 105 -25.92 -17.18 12.32
CA PHE A 105 -25.33 -18.13 11.39
C PHE A 105 -24.80 -19.35 12.14
N VAL A 106 -25.22 -20.54 11.74
CA VAL A 106 -24.79 -21.83 12.33
C VAL A 106 -24.08 -22.64 11.25
N ASN A 107 -22.80 -22.95 11.46
CA ASN A 107 -21.97 -23.70 10.51
C ASN A 107 -22.59 -25.08 10.19
N ALA A 108 -22.63 -25.46 8.91
CA ALA A 108 -23.17 -26.71 8.39
C ALA A 108 -22.12 -27.55 7.61
N GLY A 109 -20.83 -27.20 7.73
CA GLY A 109 -19.71 -27.86 7.09
C GLY A 109 -19.52 -27.50 5.61
N GLY A 110 -18.27 -27.58 5.14
CA GLY A 110 -17.94 -27.41 3.71
C GLY A 110 -18.25 -26.04 3.12
N GLY A 111 -18.22 -24.96 3.91
CA GLY A 111 -18.51 -23.58 3.47
C GLY A 111 -19.99 -23.18 3.53
N TYR A 112 -20.86 -24.04 4.06
CA TYR A 112 -22.30 -23.76 4.18
C TYR A 112 -22.71 -23.41 5.61
N TYR A 113 -23.76 -22.61 5.73
CA TYR A 113 -24.38 -22.18 6.98
C TYR A 113 -25.89 -22.39 6.95
N LYS A 114 -26.49 -22.62 8.12
CA LYS A 114 -27.92 -22.43 8.37
C LYS A 114 -28.11 -21.04 8.97
N LEU A 115 -29.19 -20.34 8.62
CA LEU A 115 -29.57 -19.09 9.30
C LEU A 115 -30.69 -19.40 10.29
N ARG A 116 -30.41 -19.28 11.59
CA ARG A 116 -31.34 -19.58 12.68
C ARG A 116 -32.00 -18.30 13.18
N SER A 117 -33.33 -18.23 13.21
CA SER A 117 -34.05 -17.09 13.78
C SER A 117 -33.91 -17.08 15.31
N THR A 118 -33.66 -15.92 15.93
CA THR A 118 -33.60 -15.80 17.40
C THR A 118 -34.99 -15.80 18.05
N LEU A 119 -36.05 -15.50 17.30
CA LEU A 119 -37.44 -15.60 17.76
C LEU A 119 -37.88 -17.04 18.04
N SER A 120 -37.57 -17.97 17.13
CA SER A 120 -38.19 -19.30 17.10
C SER A 120 -37.22 -20.46 17.25
N GLY A 121 -35.90 -20.22 17.14
CA GLY A 121 -34.86 -21.26 17.07
C GLY A 121 -34.87 -22.09 15.78
N LYS A 122 -35.83 -21.85 14.87
CA LYS A 122 -35.95 -22.53 13.56
C LYS A 122 -34.97 -21.94 12.54
N VAL A 123 -34.77 -22.64 11.43
CA VAL A 123 -33.84 -22.25 10.37
C VAL A 123 -34.57 -21.82 9.10
N LEU A 124 -33.91 -20.94 8.34
CA LEU A 124 -34.29 -20.55 6.99
C LEU A 124 -34.32 -21.80 6.08
N ASP A 125 -35.40 -21.98 5.32
CA ASP A 125 -35.66 -23.18 4.51
C ASP A 125 -36.28 -22.80 3.15
N VAL A 126 -35.80 -23.41 2.06
CA VAL A 126 -36.45 -23.32 0.74
C VAL A 126 -37.61 -24.32 0.65
N SER A 127 -38.83 -23.79 0.66
CA SER A 127 -40.07 -24.57 0.80
C SER A 127 -40.15 -25.80 -0.12
N GLY A 128 -40.48 -26.94 0.48
CA GLY A 128 -40.60 -28.23 -0.21
C GLY A 128 -39.31 -28.76 -0.83
N ARG A 129 -38.14 -28.22 -0.49
CA ARG A 129 -36.84 -28.49 -1.16
C ARG A 129 -36.88 -28.18 -2.67
N SER A 130 -37.77 -27.28 -3.09
CA SER A 130 -37.98 -26.94 -4.50
C SER A 130 -36.72 -26.36 -5.15
N THR A 131 -36.52 -26.61 -6.44
CA THR A 131 -35.48 -25.97 -7.27
C THR A 131 -36.05 -24.94 -8.25
N ALA A 132 -37.37 -24.71 -8.23
CA ALA A 132 -38.04 -23.72 -9.06
C ALA A 132 -37.74 -22.28 -8.62
N ASP A 133 -37.74 -21.35 -9.58
CA ASP A 133 -37.68 -19.92 -9.31
C ASP A 133 -38.98 -19.42 -8.68
N GLY A 134 -38.89 -18.45 -7.77
CA GLY A 134 -40.04 -17.96 -7.01
C GLY A 134 -40.52 -18.91 -5.91
N ALA A 135 -39.81 -20.02 -5.64
CA ALA A 135 -40.11 -20.88 -4.51
C ALA A 135 -39.86 -20.12 -3.19
N GLY A 136 -40.88 -20.05 -2.34
CA GLY A 136 -40.87 -19.24 -1.12
C GLY A 136 -39.83 -19.69 -0.10
N ILE A 137 -39.19 -18.71 0.53
CA ILE A 137 -38.39 -18.92 1.73
C ILE A 137 -39.31 -18.89 2.95
N ILE A 138 -39.15 -19.89 3.80
CA ILE A 138 -39.93 -20.10 5.03
C ILE A 138 -38.97 -20.34 6.20
N GLN A 139 -39.48 -20.36 7.43
CA GLN A 139 -38.80 -21.05 8.52
C GLN A 139 -39.29 -22.50 8.66
N TRP A 140 -38.39 -23.39 9.03
CA TRP A 140 -38.71 -24.78 9.37
C TRP A 140 -37.79 -25.30 10.49
N SER A 141 -38.27 -26.29 11.24
CA SER A 141 -37.52 -27.05 12.24
C SER A 141 -36.26 -27.67 11.61
N GLU A 142 -35.12 -27.59 12.30
CA GLU A 142 -33.85 -28.06 11.74
C GLU A 142 -33.88 -29.58 11.51
N ASN A 143 -33.76 -30.00 10.24
CA ASN A 143 -33.85 -31.40 9.81
C ASN A 143 -32.61 -31.90 9.04
N GLY A 144 -31.59 -31.05 8.90
CA GLY A 144 -30.35 -31.37 8.19
C GLY A 144 -30.44 -31.32 6.65
N GLY A 145 -31.62 -31.01 6.09
CA GLY A 145 -31.85 -30.90 4.66
C GLY A 145 -30.95 -29.85 3.98
N THR A 146 -30.55 -30.12 2.74
CA THR A 146 -29.69 -29.21 1.96
C THR A 146 -30.41 -27.93 1.53
N ASN A 147 -31.74 -27.86 1.64
CA ASN A 147 -32.58 -26.68 1.50
C ASN A 147 -32.56 -25.74 2.71
N GLN A 148 -31.97 -26.17 3.84
CA GLN A 148 -31.75 -25.34 5.03
C GLN A 148 -30.32 -24.75 5.07
N GLN A 149 -29.54 -24.95 4.01
CA GLN A 149 -28.10 -24.70 3.99
C GLN A 149 -27.74 -23.75 2.84
N PHE A 150 -27.01 -22.69 3.15
CA PHE A 150 -26.68 -21.62 2.23
C PHE A 150 -25.18 -21.33 2.27
N SER A 151 -24.53 -21.21 1.10
CA SER A 151 -23.19 -20.63 1.02
C SER A 151 -23.30 -19.11 1.01
N VAL A 152 -22.45 -18.45 1.78
CA VAL A 152 -22.33 -16.98 1.82
C VAL A 152 -21.30 -16.57 0.78
N GLN A 153 -21.69 -15.73 -0.17
CA GLN A 153 -20.77 -15.14 -1.17
C GLN A 153 -20.67 -13.63 -0.91
N ASP A 154 -19.47 -13.09 -0.83
CA ASP A 154 -19.25 -11.64 -0.69
C ASP A 154 -19.46 -10.94 -2.05
N VAL A 155 -20.26 -9.89 -2.04
CA VAL A 155 -20.48 -9.00 -3.18
C VAL A 155 -20.45 -7.57 -2.68
N ASP A 156 -19.30 -6.91 -2.84
CA ASP A 156 -19.19 -5.44 -2.76
C ASP A 156 -19.59 -4.89 -1.36
N GLY A 157 -19.24 -5.63 -0.30
CA GLY A 157 -19.60 -5.30 1.10
C GLY A 157 -21.01 -5.74 1.53
N TYR A 158 -21.76 -6.38 0.61
CA TYR A 158 -22.99 -7.12 0.88
C TYR A 158 -22.70 -8.62 0.70
N ILE A 159 -23.67 -9.48 1.02
CA ILE A 159 -23.61 -10.91 0.69
C ILE A 159 -24.75 -11.34 -0.23
N GLN A 160 -24.55 -12.45 -0.93
CA GLN A 160 -25.64 -13.30 -1.42
C GLN A 160 -25.70 -14.59 -0.59
N LEU A 161 -26.92 -15.09 -0.36
CA LEU A 161 -27.17 -16.40 0.25
C LEU A 161 -27.59 -17.38 -0.85
N ILE A 162 -26.72 -18.32 -1.20
CA ILE A 162 -26.97 -19.28 -2.28
C ILE A 162 -27.33 -20.66 -1.70
N ALA A 163 -28.53 -21.15 -1.97
CA ALA A 163 -29.05 -22.40 -1.41
C ALA A 163 -28.33 -23.65 -1.97
N ARG A 164 -27.86 -24.53 -1.08
CA ARG A 164 -26.96 -25.67 -1.38
C ARG A 164 -27.56 -26.71 -2.32
N HIS A 165 -28.88 -26.86 -2.35
CA HIS A 165 -29.57 -27.88 -3.17
C HIS A 165 -29.95 -27.40 -4.57
N SER A 166 -30.04 -26.09 -4.79
CA SER A 166 -30.55 -25.48 -6.04
C SER A 166 -29.54 -24.58 -6.75
N GLY A 167 -28.52 -24.07 -6.04
CA GLY A 167 -27.60 -23.07 -6.57
C GLY A 167 -28.24 -21.69 -6.77
N LYS A 168 -29.36 -21.40 -6.09
CA LYS A 168 -30.18 -20.19 -6.27
C LYS A 168 -30.06 -19.21 -5.12
N ALA A 169 -30.13 -17.92 -5.44
CA ALA A 169 -29.99 -16.82 -4.49
C ALA A 169 -31.29 -16.53 -3.74
N VAL A 170 -31.19 -16.23 -2.45
CA VAL A 170 -32.31 -15.68 -1.65
C VAL A 170 -32.51 -14.22 -2.01
N GLU A 171 -33.70 -13.88 -2.50
CA GLU A 171 -34.04 -12.53 -2.96
C GLU A 171 -35.41 -12.04 -2.47
N VAL A 172 -35.58 -10.72 -2.44
CA VAL A 172 -36.89 -10.09 -2.34
C VAL A 172 -37.57 -10.18 -3.72
N GLN A 173 -38.73 -10.82 -3.76
CA GLN A 173 -39.42 -11.16 -5.00
C GLN A 173 -39.79 -9.89 -5.79
N ASN A 174 -39.53 -9.92 -7.11
CA ASN A 174 -39.79 -8.83 -8.06
C ASN A 174 -39.09 -7.49 -7.67
N ALA A 175 -38.01 -7.54 -6.89
CA ALA A 175 -37.31 -6.36 -6.35
C ALA A 175 -38.23 -5.35 -5.62
N SER A 176 -39.30 -5.83 -4.98
CA SER A 176 -40.24 -4.98 -4.25
C SER A 176 -39.59 -4.18 -3.12
N THR A 177 -40.10 -3.00 -2.83
CA THR A 177 -39.72 -2.16 -1.68
C THR A 177 -40.81 -2.08 -0.60
N ALA A 178 -41.93 -2.78 -0.78
CA ALA A 178 -43.04 -2.82 0.17
C ALA A 178 -42.76 -3.68 1.41
N ASP A 179 -43.39 -3.36 2.54
CA ASP A 179 -43.40 -4.21 3.74
C ASP A 179 -44.26 -5.45 3.53
N GLY A 180 -43.85 -6.57 4.12
CA GLY A 180 -44.51 -7.87 3.94
C GLY A 180 -44.31 -8.49 2.55
N ALA A 181 -43.49 -7.86 1.69
CA ALA A 181 -43.11 -8.42 0.40
C ALA A 181 -42.37 -9.75 0.58
N ASN A 182 -42.67 -10.68 -0.31
CA ASN A 182 -42.26 -12.08 -0.18
C ASN A 182 -40.77 -12.28 -0.48
N VAL A 183 -40.12 -13.19 0.25
CA VAL A 183 -38.74 -13.62 -0.02
C VAL A 183 -38.75 -15.01 -0.64
N VAL A 184 -38.00 -15.18 -1.71
CA VAL A 184 -37.97 -16.40 -2.55
C VAL A 184 -36.53 -16.81 -2.85
N GLN A 185 -36.32 -18.02 -3.35
CA GLN A 185 -35.14 -18.29 -4.17
C GLN A 185 -35.39 -17.88 -5.63
N TYR A 186 -34.36 -17.40 -6.31
CA TYR A 186 -34.34 -17.22 -7.76
C TYR A 186 -32.97 -17.57 -8.33
N ALA A 187 -32.88 -17.85 -9.62
CA ALA A 187 -31.61 -17.89 -10.36
C ALA A 187 -30.74 -16.69 -9.98
N ASP A 188 -29.44 -16.92 -9.76
CA ASP A 188 -28.52 -15.85 -9.44
C ASP A 188 -28.27 -15.00 -10.70
N TRP A 189 -28.65 -13.72 -10.63
CA TRP A 189 -28.39 -12.70 -11.64
C TRP A 189 -27.65 -11.50 -11.02
N ASN A 190 -27.11 -11.66 -9.81
CA ASN A 190 -26.45 -10.64 -9.00
C ASN A 190 -27.28 -9.34 -8.81
N GLY A 191 -28.60 -9.48 -8.69
CA GLY A 191 -29.51 -8.36 -8.49
C GLY A 191 -29.37 -7.71 -7.11
N THR A 192 -29.61 -6.40 -7.00
CA THR A 192 -29.60 -5.68 -5.72
C THR A 192 -30.63 -6.21 -4.72
N ASN A 193 -31.73 -6.79 -5.20
CA ASN A 193 -32.74 -7.47 -4.40
C ASN A 193 -32.29 -8.85 -3.88
N GLN A 194 -31.20 -9.41 -4.43
CA GLN A 194 -30.56 -10.67 -4.02
C GLN A 194 -29.40 -10.44 -3.03
N GLN A 195 -29.01 -9.18 -2.79
CA GLN A 195 -27.87 -8.79 -1.96
C GLN A 195 -28.31 -8.25 -0.59
N TRP A 196 -27.58 -8.64 0.47
CA TRP A 196 -27.94 -8.39 1.86
C TRP A 196 -26.74 -7.87 2.67
N GLN A 197 -26.89 -6.75 3.37
CA GLN A 197 -25.92 -6.23 4.33
C GLN A 197 -26.06 -6.97 5.65
N LEU A 198 -24.96 -7.46 6.22
CA LEU A 198 -24.95 -8.03 7.57
C LEU A 198 -24.74 -6.91 8.60
N VAL A 199 -25.80 -6.59 9.35
CA VAL A 199 -25.72 -5.68 10.50
C VAL A 199 -25.65 -6.51 11.77
N ARG A 200 -24.46 -6.58 12.39
CA ARG A 200 -24.24 -7.30 13.65
C ARG A 200 -24.97 -6.59 14.80
N LEU A 201 -25.81 -7.32 15.54
CA LEU A 201 -26.40 -6.86 16.80
C LEU A 201 -25.56 -7.34 18.00
N GLY A 202 -25.72 -6.70 19.15
CA GLY A 202 -25.02 -7.05 20.40
C GLY A 202 -23.55 -6.63 20.45
N GLY A 203 -22.89 -6.48 19.30
CA GLY A 203 -21.76 -5.58 19.19
C GLY A 203 -22.25 -4.14 19.35
N THR A 204 -21.64 -3.36 20.23
CA THR A 204 -21.79 -1.91 20.15
C THR A 204 -21.25 -1.44 18.81
N THR A 205 -22.07 -0.76 18.01
CA THR A 205 -21.57 0.21 17.04
C THR A 205 -20.66 1.15 17.85
N PRO A 206 -19.33 1.18 17.61
CA PRO A 206 -18.47 2.01 18.43
C PRO A 206 -18.92 3.47 18.30
N PRO A 207 -19.04 4.23 19.41
CA PRO A 207 -19.22 5.67 19.27
C PRO A 207 -18.10 6.22 18.37
N PRO A 208 -18.37 7.23 17.52
CA PRO A 208 -17.31 7.90 16.77
C PRO A 208 -16.19 8.26 17.74
N GLN A 209 -14.92 8.00 17.38
CA GLN A 209 -13.83 8.10 18.37
C GLN A 209 -13.72 9.54 18.88
N THR A 210 -14.23 9.80 20.09
CA THR A 210 -14.43 11.15 20.61
C THR A 210 -13.14 11.77 21.16
N GLY A 211 -13.16 13.08 21.33
CA GLY A 211 -12.00 13.86 21.75
C GLY A 211 -11.09 14.19 20.57
N THR A 212 -9.82 14.43 20.87
CA THR A 212 -8.87 15.05 19.94
C THR A 212 -7.75 14.12 19.50
N PHE A 213 -7.06 14.52 18.42
CA PHE A 213 -5.76 13.98 18.04
C PHE A 213 -4.73 15.11 17.93
N THR A 214 -3.45 14.76 18.03
CA THR A 214 -2.32 15.69 17.92
C THR A 214 -1.51 15.42 16.65
N ASN A 215 -1.06 16.47 16.00
CA ASN A 215 -0.20 16.42 14.82
C ASN A 215 1.29 16.33 15.20
N PRO A 216 2.14 15.62 14.42
CA PRO A 216 1.80 14.84 13.23
C PRO A 216 1.10 13.52 13.58
N VAL A 217 0.19 13.07 12.71
CA VAL A 217 -0.50 11.76 12.88
C VAL A 217 0.45 10.58 12.69
N VAL A 218 1.53 10.77 11.92
CA VAL A 218 2.64 9.81 11.80
C VAL A 218 3.96 10.57 11.88
N TRP A 219 4.72 10.38 12.96
CA TRP A 219 6.05 10.99 13.11
C TRP A 219 7.16 10.10 12.52
N GLN A 220 7.01 9.72 11.26
CA GLN A 220 7.99 9.00 10.45
C GLN A 220 8.02 9.59 9.03
N ASP A 221 9.13 9.44 8.33
CA ASP A 221 9.41 10.04 7.01
C ASP A 221 8.52 9.46 5.88
N PHE A 222 7.36 10.07 5.68
CA PHE A 222 6.37 9.72 4.66
C PHE A 222 5.96 10.98 3.91
N ALA A 223 6.54 11.12 2.72
CA ALA A 223 6.51 12.33 1.94
C ALA A 223 5.79 12.16 0.60
N ASP A 224 5.52 13.28 -0.06
CA ASP A 224 4.91 13.32 -1.40
C ASP A 224 3.59 12.53 -1.47
N GLY A 225 2.81 12.60 -0.39
CA GLY A 225 1.67 11.74 -0.13
C GLY A 225 0.58 11.76 -1.20
N ASP A 226 -0.03 10.61 -1.44
CA ASP A 226 -1.33 10.50 -2.09
C ASP A 226 -2.29 9.69 -1.20
N ILE A 227 -3.52 10.17 -1.00
CA ILE A 227 -4.45 9.63 -0.01
C ILE A 227 -5.82 9.34 -0.61
N ILE A 228 -6.26 8.09 -0.48
CA ILE A 228 -7.55 7.59 -0.98
C ILE A 228 -8.33 6.88 0.12
N ARG A 229 -9.65 6.78 -0.06
CA ARG A 229 -10.52 5.88 0.74
C ARG A 229 -11.11 4.82 -0.17
N VAL A 230 -11.08 3.56 0.26
CA VAL A 230 -11.77 2.43 -0.39
C VAL A 230 -12.59 1.70 0.67
N GLY A 231 -13.92 1.77 0.56
CA GLY A 231 -14.83 1.32 1.61
C GLY A 231 -14.56 2.07 2.93
N ASP A 232 -14.21 1.31 3.97
CA ASP A 232 -13.85 1.84 5.30
C ASP A 232 -12.37 2.21 5.46
N ALA A 233 -11.51 1.76 4.55
CA ALA A 233 -10.06 1.88 4.70
C ALA A 233 -9.54 3.13 4.02
N TYR A 234 -8.66 3.85 4.71
CA TYR A 234 -7.87 4.95 4.17
C TYR A 234 -6.47 4.43 3.83
N TYR A 235 -5.96 4.81 2.67
CA TYR A 235 -4.64 4.42 2.20
C TYR A 235 -3.81 5.65 1.87
N TYR A 236 -2.57 5.69 2.34
CA TYR A 236 -1.60 6.75 2.06
C TYR A 236 -0.37 6.17 1.37
N SER A 237 -0.15 6.52 0.11
CA SER A 237 1.07 6.20 -0.63
C SER A 237 2.11 7.31 -0.45
N ALA A 238 3.37 6.96 -0.20
CA ALA A 238 4.47 7.93 -0.08
C ALA A 238 5.60 7.69 -1.09
N SER A 239 6.53 8.63 -1.22
CA SER A 239 7.78 8.46 -1.97
C SER A 239 8.87 7.73 -1.15
N THR A 240 9.82 7.11 -1.86
CA THR A 240 10.98 6.41 -1.27
C THR A 240 12.28 6.56 -2.05
N MET A 241 12.28 7.25 -3.19
CA MET A 241 13.45 7.44 -4.04
C MET A 241 14.14 6.09 -4.36
N HIS A 242 15.27 5.82 -3.71
CA HIS A 242 16.17 4.70 -3.96
C HIS A 242 16.02 3.54 -2.97
N TYR A 243 15.06 3.61 -2.04
CA TYR A 243 14.77 2.50 -1.12
C TYR A 243 13.84 1.44 -1.78
N SER A 244 14.18 0.17 -1.60
CA SER A 244 13.50 -1.01 -2.19
C SER A 244 13.02 -1.99 -1.11
N PRO A 245 11.77 -2.50 -1.13
CA PRO A 245 10.68 -2.10 -1.99
C PRO A 245 10.36 -0.61 -1.84
N GLY A 246 9.70 -0.05 -2.85
CA GLY A 246 9.38 1.37 -2.92
C GLY A 246 7.87 1.64 -3.04
N ALA A 247 7.50 2.92 -2.91
CA ALA A 247 6.11 3.37 -2.81
C ALA A 247 5.32 2.65 -1.68
N PRO A 248 5.72 2.84 -0.40
CA PRO A 248 5.01 2.29 0.75
C PRO A 248 3.59 2.82 0.81
N ILE A 249 2.68 1.93 1.20
CA ILE A 249 1.28 2.20 1.45
C ILE A 249 1.03 2.00 2.94
N LEU A 250 0.53 3.04 3.60
CA LEU A 250 0.00 2.96 4.95
C LEU A 250 -1.51 2.71 4.91
N ARG A 251 -2.05 2.00 5.91
CA ARG A 251 -3.49 1.81 6.12
C ARG A 251 -3.95 2.46 7.42
N SER A 252 -5.13 3.05 7.40
CA SER A 252 -5.86 3.53 8.58
C SER A 252 -7.37 3.25 8.44
N TYR A 253 -8.07 3.27 9.56
CA TYR A 253 -9.54 3.22 9.62
C TYR A 253 -10.15 4.47 10.28
N ASP A 254 -9.34 5.44 10.71
CA ASP A 254 -9.76 6.65 11.44
C ASP A 254 -8.98 7.93 11.06
N LEU A 255 -8.12 7.86 10.02
CA LEU A 255 -7.16 8.87 9.57
C LEU A 255 -6.05 9.25 10.56
N VAL A 256 -6.05 8.75 11.79
CA VAL A 256 -5.14 9.17 12.86
C VAL A 256 -4.16 8.07 13.25
N ASN A 257 -4.64 6.83 13.39
CA ASN A 257 -3.79 5.66 13.64
C ASN A 257 -3.45 4.99 12.31
N TRP A 258 -2.16 4.72 12.06
CA TRP A 258 -1.68 4.15 10.80
C TRP A 258 -0.76 2.94 11.03
N GLU A 259 -0.85 1.96 10.12
CA GLU A 259 0.10 0.84 10.00
C GLU A 259 0.76 0.81 8.62
N TYR A 260 1.90 0.13 8.51
CA TYR A 260 2.48 -0.28 7.24
C TYR A 260 1.64 -1.40 6.62
N ALA A 261 1.02 -1.15 5.46
CA ALA A 261 0.12 -2.10 4.81
C ALA A 261 0.74 -2.84 3.61
N GLY A 262 1.57 -2.17 2.82
CA GLY A 262 2.19 -2.78 1.62
C GLY A 262 3.10 -1.82 0.89
N HIS A 263 3.56 -2.21 -0.31
CA HIS A 263 4.43 -1.39 -1.18
C HIS A 263 4.07 -1.61 -2.64
N SER A 264 3.81 -0.53 -3.39
CA SER A 264 3.38 -0.62 -4.79
C SER A 264 4.47 -1.12 -5.74
N VAL A 265 5.75 -0.95 -5.39
CA VAL A 265 6.91 -1.30 -6.21
C VAL A 265 7.78 -2.31 -5.45
N PRO A 266 7.59 -3.64 -5.62
CA PRO A 266 8.29 -4.65 -4.83
C PRO A 266 9.81 -4.72 -5.08
N ARG A 267 10.27 -4.18 -6.22
CA ARG A 267 11.68 -4.03 -6.62
C ARG A 267 11.78 -2.83 -7.55
N LEU A 268 12.81 -2.00 -7.41
CA LEU A 268 13.05 -0.82 -8.25
C LEU A 268 13.59 -1.25 -9.62
N ASP A 269 12.69 -1.74 -10.46
CA ASP A 269 12.95 -2.14 -11.84
C ASP A 269 12.53 -1.00 -12.79
N PHE A 270 13.46 -0.06 -13.01
CA PHE A 270 13.24 1.18 -13.78
C PHE A 270 14.18 1.31 -14.99
N ASP A 271 14.45 0.21 -15.69
CA ASP A 271 15.32 0.12 -16.87
C ASP A 271 16.81 0.53 -16.64
N ASP A 272 17.28 0.64 -15.39
CA ASP A 272 18.63 1.11 -15.05
C ASP A 272 19.27 0.25 -13.94
N ALA A 273 20.46 -0.31 -14.22
CA ALA A 273 21.17 -1.21 -13.31
C ALA A 273 21.74 -0.51 -12.05
N GLY A 274 21.82 0.82 -12.04
CA GLY A 274 22.24 1.59 -10.87
C GLY A 274 21.32 1.42 -9.65
N TYR A 275 20.07 0.98 -9.86
CA TYR A 275 19.15 0.60 -8.77
C TYR A 275 19.56 -0.69 -8.05
N ASP A 276 20.38 -1.54 -8.64
CA ASP A 276 20.95 -2.73 -7.98
C ASP A 276 22.23 -2.45 -7.19
N LEU A 277 22.70 -1.19 -7.16
CA LEU A 277 23.97 -0.77 -6.56
C LEU A 277 25.14 -1.64 -7.07
N SER A 278 25.09 -1.95 -8.36
CA SER A 278 26.02 -2.84 -9.08
C SER A 278 26.42 -2.15 -10.39
N GLY A 279 27.70 -1.78 -10.52
CA GLY A 279 28.19 -0.96 -11.64
C GLY A 279 27.72 0.50 -11.65
N GLY A 280 26.88 0.92 -10.71
CA GLY A 280 26.35 2.28 -10.59
C GLY A 280 25.60 2.48 -9.27
N ARG A 281 25.05 3.69 -9.06
CA ARG A 281 24.23 4.05 -7.88
C ARG A 281 23.18 5.10 -8.23
N LYS A 282 22.07 5.12 -7.48
CA LYS A 282 20.86 5.93 -7.73
C LYS A 282 20.37 6.71 -6.51
N TYR A 283 21.26 7.09 -5.59
CA TYR A 283 20.95 7.99 -4.48
C TYR A 283 20.18 9.24 -4.95
N VAL A 284 19.08 9.55 -4.25
CA VAL A 284 18.14 10.65 -4.54
C VAL A 284 17.50 10.59 -5.95
N LYS A 285 17.56 9.44 -6.63
CA LYS A 285 16.75 9.10 -7.82
C LYS A 285 15.68 8.08 -7.45
N GLY A 286 14.92 7.58 -8.43
CA GLY A 286 13.87 6.58 -8.25
C GLY A 286 12.50 7.21 -8.03
N ILE A 287 11.79 6.76 -7.01
CA ILE A 287 10.40 7.14 -6.75
C ILE A 287 10.33 8.54 -6.12
N TRP A 288 9.99 9.53 -6.94
CA TRP A 288 9.62 10.89 -6.53
C TRP A 288 8.10 10.98 -6.31
N ALA A 289 7.50 12.18 -6.30
CA ALA A 289 6.06 12.31 -6.12
C ALA A 289 5.28 11.52 -7.19
N SER A 290 4.41 10.66 -6.69
CA SER A 290 3.71 9.61 -7.44
C SER A 290 2.25 9.56 -6.97
N THR A 291 1.41 8.72 -7.57
CA THR A 291 -0.02 8.61 -7.24
C THR A 291 -0.47 7.17 -7.03
N LEU A 292 -1.47 6.99 -6.16
CA LEU A 292 -2.17 5.74 -5.88
C LEU A 292 -3.67 5.95 -6.05
N GLY A 293 -4.27 5.26 -7.01
CA GLY A 293 -5.73 5.20 -7.18
C GLY A 293 -6.28 3.79 -7.01
N TYR A 294 -7.60 3.70 -6.84
CA TYR A 294 -8.36 2.46 -6.89
C TYR A 294 -9.45 2.58 -7.94
N ARG A 295 -9.63 1.55 -8.76
CA ARG A 295 -10.61 1.49 -9.84
C ARG A 295 -11.74 0.51 -9.47
N PRO A 296 -12.96 0.99 -9.16
CA PRO A 296 -14.04 0.12 -8.69
C PRO A 296 -14.48 -0.93 -9.71
N SER A 297 -14.55 -0.57 -11.00
CA SER A 297 -15.08 -1.42 -12.08
C SER A 297 -14.37 -2.77 -12.22
N ASN A 298 -13.07 -2.81 -11.94
CA ASN A 298 -12.23 -4.00 -12.01
C ASN A 298 -11.52 -4.33 -10.68
N ARG A 299 -11.95 -3.70 -9.57
CA ARG A 299 -11.41 -3.85 -8.21
C ARG A 299 -9.87 -3.83 -8.13
N THR A 300 -9.23 -2.99 -8.93
CA THR A 300 -7.76 -2.94 -9.07
C THR A 300 -7.21 -1.64 -8.51
N TYR A 301 -6.18 -1.74 -7.65
CA TYR A 301 -5.35 -0.60 -7.26
C TYR A 301 -4.31 -0.33 -8.36
N TYR A 302 -4.11 0.94 -8.67
CA TYR A 302 -3.16 1.43 -9.66
C TYR A 302 -2.19 2.41 -8.98
N TRP A 303 -0.89 2.16 -9.13
CA TRP A 303 0.15 3.11 -8.76
C TRP A 303 0.87 3.61 -10.01
N LEU A 304 1.10 4.92 -10.10
CA LEU A 304 1.86 5.54 -11.20
C LEU A 304 2.89 6.52 -10.64
N GLY A 305 4.13 6.41 -11.12
CA GLY A 305 5.19 7.35 -10.80
C GLY A 305 6.18 7.52 -11.96
N CYS A 306 6.59 8.76 -12.24
CA CYS A 306 7.72 9.02 -13.14
C CYS A 306 9.05 8.78 -12.41
N THR A 307 10.01 8.15 -13.08
CA THR A 307 11.39 8.05 -12.61
C THR A 307 12.38 8.51 -13.68
N GLU A 308 13.58 8.92 -13.25
CA GLU A 308 14.64 9.52 -14.08
C GLU A 308 14.20 10.74 -14.92
N PHE A 309 13.08 11.39 -14.55
CA PHE A 309 12.46 12.49 -15.31
C PHE A 309 12.10 12.12 -16.77
N ASN A 310 11.92 10.82 -17.05
CA ASN A 310 11.89 10.26 -18.40
C ASN A 310 10.64 9.41 -18.67
N ARG A 311 10.34 8.44 -17.80
CA ARG A 311 9.27 7.44 -18.03
C ARG A 311 8.39 7.27 -16.80
N THR A 312 7.09 7.05 -17.04
CA THR A 312 6.15 6.67 -15.98
C THR A 312 5.98 5.16 -15.93
N TYR A 313 6.07 4.58 -14.75
CA TYR A 313 5.83 3.16 -14.53
C TYR A 313 4.46 2.95 -13.88
N VAL A 314 3.71 1.97 -14.37
CA VAL A 314 2.39 1.61 -13.85
C VAL A 314 2.50 0.27 -13.14
N TYR A 315 2.12 0.22 -11.87
CA TYR A 315 2.04 -1.01 -11.07
C TYR A 315 0.59 -1.24 -10.63
N THR A 316 0.18 -2.50 -10.50
CA THR A 316 -1.18 -2.88 -10.06
C THR A 316 -1.23 -4.09 -9.14
N ALA A 317 -2.23 -4.09 -8.23
CA ALA A 317 -2.62 -5.19 -7.37
C ALA A 317 -4.15 -5.20 -7.12
N SER A 318 -4.70 -6.33 -6.66
CA SER A 318 -6.10 -6.43 -6.22
C SER A 318 -6.33 -5.99 -4.76
N ALA A 319 -5.26 -5.88 -3.97
CA ALA A 319 -5.26 -5.42 -2.59
C ALA A 319 -3.91 -4.74 -2.28
N VAL A 320 -3.87 -3.77 -1.36
CA VAL A 320 -2.65 -2.99 -1.09
C VAL A 320 -1.54 -3.82 -0.43
N ASP A 321 -1.94 -4.80 0.38
CA ASP A 321 -1.15 -5.84 1.05
C ASP A 321 -0.96 -7.09 0.18
N GLY A 322 -1.51 -7.08 -1.04
CA GLY A 322 -1.40 -8.16 -2.02
C GLY A 322 -0.13 -8.10 -2.87
N THR A 323 -0.05 -9.00 -3.86
CA THR A 323 1.06 -9.03 -4.82
C THR A 323 0.93 -7.91 -5.84
N TRP A 324 1.87 -6.95 -5.79
CA TRP A 324 2.01 -5.90 -6.79
C TRP A 324 2.83 -6.35 -8.00
N SER A 325 2.43 -5.90 -9.19
CA SER A 325 3.05 -6.26 -10.46
C SER A 325 3.22 -5.05 -11.38
N LYS A 326 4.34 -4.97 -12.11
CA LYS A 326 4.54 -3.94 -13.15
C LYS A 326 3.60 -4.24 -14.33
N LYS A 327 2.62 -3.36 -14.55
CA LYS A 327 1.61 -3.49 -15.61
C LYS A 327 2.03 -2.82 -16.91
N ALA A 328 2.69 -1.66 -16.85
CA ALA A 328 3.13 -0.92 -18.04
C ALA A 328 4.30 0.03 -17.76
N ARG A 329 4.90 0.53 -18.85
CA ARG A 329 5.88 1.62 -18.85
C ARG A 329 5.52 2.60 -19.97
N LEU A 330 5.23 3.84 -19.61
CA LEU A 330 4.84 4.92 -20.51
C LEU A 330 6.08 5.73 -20.91
N ASN A 331 6.14 6.16 -22.17
CA ASN A 331 7.23 7.02 -22.69
C ASN A 331 7.08 8.50 -22.27
N THR A 332 5.93 8.88 -21.68
CA THR A 332 5.73 10.21 -21.08
C THR A 332 6.16 10.16 -19.61
N CYS A 333 6.91 11.14 -19.14
CA CYS A 333 7.07 11.42 -17.72
C CYS A 333 5.87 12.22 -17.19
N TYR A 334 5.01 11.59 -16.41
CA TYR A 334 4.05 12.28 -15.56
C TYR A 334 4.79 12.65 -14.26
N TYR A 335 5.60 13.71 -14.34
CA TYR A 335 6.26 14.29 -13.17
C TYR A 335 5.20 14.82 -12.20
N ASP A 336 5.32 14.48 -10.92
CA ASP A 336 4.36 14.84 -9.87
C ASP A 336 2.91 14.46 -10.22
N ALA A 337 2.73 13.22 -10.67
CA ALA A 337 1.45 12.68 -11.13
C ALA A 337 0.39 12.61 -10.02
N GLY A 338 -0.87 12.88 -10.41
CA GLY A 338 -2.10 12.60 -9.65
C GLY A 338 -3.15 11.92 -10.54
N LEU A 339 -3.54 10.69 -10.20
CA LEU A 339 -4.53 9.89 -10.93
C LEU A 339 -5.96 10.20 -10.46
N LEU A 340 -6.84 10.46 -11.42
CA LEU A 340 -8.28 10.40 -11.27
C LEU A 340 -8.82 9.17 -12.01
N VAL A 341 -9.57 8.32 -11.32
CA VAL A 341 -10.54 7.42 -11.97
C VAL A 341 -11.88 8.15 -11.92
N ASP A 342 -12.44 8.46 -13.09
CA ASP A 342 -13.66 9.23 -13.23
C ASP A 342 -14.93 8.37 -13.01
N ASP A 343 -16.09 9.01 -12.81
CA ASP A 343 -17.39 8.35 -12.64
C ASP A 343 -17.80 7.51 -13.87
N ASP A 344 -17.25 7.83 -15.06
CA ASP A 344 -17.44 7.08 -16.31
C ASP A 344 -16.36 5.99 -16.54
N ASP A 345 -15.54 5.72 -15.51
CA ASP A 345 -14.41 4.79 -15.51
C ASP A 345 -13.21 5.18 -16.41
N THR A 346 -13.22 6.41 -16.96
CA THR A 346 -12.04 6.98 -17.64
C THR A 346 -10.92 7.28 -16.64
N MET A 347 -9.69 6.94 -16.99
CA MET A 347 -8.51 7.25 -16.20
C MET A 347 -7.81 8.51 -16.73
N TYR A 348 -7.67 9.53 -15.89
CA TYR A 348 -6.93 10.76 -16.20
C TYR A 348 -5.75 10.96 -15.24
N VAL A 349 -4.65 11.55 -15.70
CA VAL A 349 -3.49 11.90 -14.86
C VAL A 349 -3.20 13.38 -15.01
N ALA A 350 -3.31 14.14 -13.92
CA ALA A 350 -2.76 15.50 -13.84
C ALA A 350 -1.27 15.42 -13.47
N TYR A 351 -0.42 16.25 -14.09
CA TYR A 351 1.03 16.22 -13.88
C TYR A 351 1.71 17.54 -14.29
N GLY A 352 2.94 17.76 -13.82
CA GLY A 352 3.81 18.86 -14.23
C GLY A 352 4.30 19.76 -13.09
N ASN A 353 5.23 20.66 -13.43
CA ASN A 353 5.83 21.66 -12.55
C ASN A 353 5.78 23.02 -13.29
N GLY A 354 5.11 24.00 -12.71
CA GLY A 354 4.86 25.33 -13.28
C GLY A 354 3.86 25.33 -14.44
N THR A 355 4.07 24.45 -15.43
CA THR A 355 3.15 24.13 -16.51
C THR A 355 2.41 22.83 -16.16
N ILE A 356 1.08 22.89 -15.98
CA ILE A 356 0.27 21.74 -15.57
C ILE A 356 -0.48 21.18 -16.77
N SER A 357 -0.41 19.86 -16.94
CA SER A 357 -1.06 19.11 -18.01
C SER A 357 -1.97 18.02 -17.46
N VAL A 358 -2.97 17.62 -18.25
CA VAL A 358 -3.78 16.43 -18.02
C VAL A 358 -3.64 15.48 -19.19
N ALA A 359 -3.30 14.22 -18.91
CA ALA A 359 -3.37 13.11 -19.82
C ALA A 359 -4.66 12.30 -19.59
N GLN A 360 -5.24 11.77 -20.65
CA GLN A 360 -6.22 10.68 -20.61
C GLN A 360 -5.51 9.39 -21.00
N LEU A 361 -5.69 8.35 -20.20
CA LEU A 361 -5.17 7.02 -20.50
C LEU A 361 -6.17 6.21 -21.33
N ASN A 362 -5.70 5.13 -21.93
CA ASN A 362 -6.55 4.12 -22.55
C ASN A 362 -7.30 3.30 -21.49
N ALA A 363 -8.31 2.54 -21.93
CA ALA A 363 -9.27 1.87 -21.04
C ALA A 363 -8.67 0.85 -20.05
N ASP A 364 -7.42 0.41 -20.21
CA ASP A 364 -6.74 -0.49 -19.27
C ASP A 364 -5.65 0.21 -18.40
N GLY A 365 -5.33 1.47 -18.68
CA GLY A 365 -4.31 2.27 -17.98
C GLY A 365 -2.86 2.03 -18.44
N THR A 366 -2.64 1.46 -19.63
CA THR A 366 -1.30 1.09 -20.13
C THR A 366 -0.71 2.04 -21.19
N GLY A 367 -1.47 3.04 -21.66
CA GLY A 367 -1.03 3.97 -22.70
C GLY A 367 -1.77 5.31 -22.65
N GLN A 368 -1.15 6.35 -23.20
CA GLN A 368 -1.73 7.70 -23.32
C GLN A 368 -2.59 7.79 -24.59
N VAL A 369 -3.85 8.23 -24.47
CA VAL A 369 -4.75 8.50 -25.61
C VAL A 369 -4.56 9.95 -26.10
N ARG A 370 -4.56 10.90 -25.17
CA ARG A 370 -4.33 12.33 -25.41
C ARG A 370 -3.72 12.97 -24.18
N ALA A 371 -3.01 14.07 -24.36
CA ALA A 371 -2.62 14.96 -23.27
C ALA A 371 -2.76 16.41 -23.73
N GLN A 372 -2.99 17.31 -22.78
CA GLN A 372 -3.14 18.74 -23.04
C GLN A 372 -2.56 19.53 -21.86
N GLN A 373 -1.90 20.65 -22.14
CA GLN A 373 -1.68 21.67 -21.11
C GLN A 373 -3.04 22.23 -20.69
N VAL A 374 -3.30 22.32 -19.38
CA VAL A 374 -4.58 22.78 -18.83
C VAL A 374 -4.45 24.05 -17.99
N PHE A 375 -3.24 24.34 -17.50
CA PHE A 375 -2.95 25.54 -16.71
C PHE A 375 -1.49 25.96 -16.86
N GLN A 376 -1.23 27.27 -16.73
CA GLN A 376 0.10 27.83 -16.59
C GLN A 376 0.14 28.64 -15.30
N THR A 377 1.10 28.32 -14.42
CA THR A 377 1.22 29.03 -13.14
C THR A 377 1.63 30.49 -13.38
N PRO A 378 0.93 31.47 -12.79
CA PRO A 378 1.34 32.87 -12.85
C PRO A 378 2.69 33.09 -12.17
N SER A 379 3.55 33.91 -12.77
CA SER A 379 4.89 34.24 -12.23
C SER A 379 4.85 34.88 -10.83
N SER A 380 3.73 35.51 -10.46
CA SER A 380 3.48 36.04 -9.11
C SER A 380 3.29 34.97 -8.04
N VAL A 381 2.88 33.75 -8.43
CA VAL A 381 2.85 32.58 -7.53
C VAL A 381 4.21 31.87 -7.56
N GLY A 382 4.79 31.67 -8.74
CA GLY A 382 6.06 30.98 -8.94
C GLY A 382 5.85 29.59 -9.54
N THR A 383 6.34 28.55 -8.86
CA THR A 383 6.11 27.14 -9.23
C THR A 383 4.89 26.58 -8.51
N LEU A 384 4.09 25.79 -9.23
CA LEU A 384 3.17 24.81 -8.65
C LEU A 384 3.51 23.41 -9.15
N GLU A 385 3.51 22.41 -8.27
CA GLU A 385 3.74 20.98 -8.58
C GLU A 385 2.93 20.08 -7.62
N GLY A 386 3.29 18.80 -7.48
CA GLY A 386 2.65 17.85 -6.56
C GLY A 386 1.17 17.59 -6.83
N ALA A 387 0.78 17.31 -8.08
CA ALA A 387 -0.62 17.25 -8.48
C ALA A 387 -1.40 16.09 -7.84
N ARG A 388 -2.60 16.36 -7.31
CA ARG A 388 -3.62 15.35 -6.98
C ARG A 388 -4.93 15.71 -7.68
N PHE A 389 -5.59 14.72 -8.28
CA PHE A 389 -6.70 14.97 -9.20
C PHE A 389 -8.01 14.37 -8.67
N TYR A 390 -9.02 15.22 -8.51
CA TYR A 390 -10.31 14.87 -7.91
C TYR A 390 -11.48 15.30 -8.79
N LYS A 391 -12.63 14.65 -8.60
CA LYS A 391 -13.93 15.10 -9.09
C LYS A 391 -14.90 15.23 -7.92
N ARG A 392 -15.69 16.31 -7.88
CA ARG A 392 -16.68 16.57 -6.82
C ARG A 392 -17.76 17.52 -7.32
N GLY A 393 -19.03 17.09 -7.24
CA GLY A 393 -20.19 17.95 -7.54
C GLY A 393 -20.20 18.53 -8.96
N GLY A 394 -19.82 17.72 -9.97
CA GLY A 394 -19.74 18.15 -11.37
C GLY A 394 -18.47 18.91 -11.77
N TYR A 395 -17.58 19.23 -10.81
CA TYR A 395 -16.31 19.90 -11.07
C TYR A 395 -15.11 18.97 -10.89
N TYR A 396 -14.06 19.25 -11.66
CA TYR A 396 -12.74 18.64 -11.61
C TYR A 396 -11.78 19.56 -10.87
N TYR A 397 -10.99 19.03 -9.94
CA TYR A 397 -10.06 19.81 -9.10
C TYR A 397 -8.65 19.24 -9.15
N ILE A 398 -7.65 20.10 -9.38
CA ILE A 398 -6.23 19.72 -9.28
C ILE A 398 -5.64 20.44 -8.07
N TRP A 399 -5.24 19.67 -7.06
CA TRP A 399 -4.58 20.13 -5.84
C TRP A 399 -3.07 20.26 -6.12
N LEU A 400 -2.45 21.39 -5.82
CA LEU A 400 -1.05 21.68 -6.16
C LEU A 400 -0.30 22.39 -5.03
N THR A 401 0.90 21.91 -4.71
CA THR A 401 1.80 22.59 -3.78
C THR A 401 2.48 23.78 -4.45
N ARG A 402 2.77 24.82 -3.67
CA ARG A 402 3.80 25.81 -3.94
C ARG A 402 5.02 25.45 -3.06
N PRO A 403 6.07 24.82 -3.61
CA PRO A 403 7.22 24.36 -2.83
C PRO A 403 7.90 25.52 -2.07
N ALA A 404 8.12 25.44 -0.75
CA ALA A 404 7.67 24.46 0.25
C ALA A 404 6.78 25.15 1.30
N ASN A 405 5.90 26.06 0.86
CA ASN A 405 5.21 27.00 1.76
C ASN A 405 3.77 27.38 1.39
N GLY A 406 3.16 26.79 0.37
CA GLY A 406 1.77 27.09 0.02
C GLY A 406 1.04 25.90 -0.59
N GLN A 407 -0.29 25.99 -0.61
CA GLN A 407 -1.17 25.04 -1.27
C GLN A 407 -2.22 25.79 -2.07
N TYR A 408 -2.45 25.36 -3.30
CA TYR A 408 -3.39 25.92 -4.25
C TYR A 408 -4.30 24.83 -4.79
N VAL A 409 -5.45 25.24 -5.29
CA VAL A 409 -6.43 24.36 -5.93
C VAL A 409 -6.86 24.98 -7.25
N LEU A 410 -6.79 24.19 -8.31
CA LEU A 410 -7.39 24.49 -9.60
C LEU A 410 -8.80 23.88 -9.65
N ARG A 411 -9.74 24.51 -10.38
CA ARG A 411 -11.08 23.97 -10.64
C ARG A 411 -11.55 24.19 -12.07
N SER A 412 -12.22 23.20 -12.67
CA SER A 412 -12.91 23.32 -13.97
C SER A 412 -14.18 22.46 -14.04
N THR A 413 -15.05 22.71 -15.01
CA THR A 413 -16.15 21.81 -15.41
C THR A 413 -15.73 20.73 -16.42
N SER A 414 -14.46 20.72 -16.84
CA SER A 414 -13.87 19.81 -17.80
C SER A 414 -12.52 19.28 -17.28
N PRO A 415 -12.16 18.00 -17.47
CA PRO A 415 -10.85 17.48 -17.08
C PRO A 415 -9.70 18.08 -17.91
N PHE A 416 -10.01 18.80 -18.99
CA PHE A 416 -9.04 19.50 -19.84
C PHE A 416 -9.12 21.03 -19.71
N GLY A 417 -9.82 21.54 -18.70
CA GLY A 417 -9.93 22.97 -18.46
C GLY A 417 -10.93 23.69 -19.39
N PRO A 418 -10.89 25.05 -19.41
CA PRO A 418 -9.95 25.91 -18.69
C PRO A 418 -10.13 25.83 -17.17
N TYR A 419 -9.04 26.04 -16.42
CA TYR A 419 -9.03 25.97 -14.95
C TYR A 419 -8.95 27.35 -14.29
N GLU A 420 -9.85 27.60 -13.34
CA GLU A 420 -9.76 28.66 -12.33
C GLU A 420 -8.78 28.25 -11.22
N MET A 421 -8.18 29.19 -10.49
CA MET A 421 -7.28 28.90 -9.36
C MET A 421 -7.69 29.66 -8.08
N ARG A 422 -7.61 29.00 -6.92
CA ARG A 422 -7.60 29.65 -5.60
C ARG A 422 -6.43 29.19 -4.73
N GLN A 423 -5.99 30.07 -3.84
CA GLN A 423 -5.04 29.75 -2.77
C GLN A 423 -5.80 29.11 -1.59
N VAL A 424 -5.25 28.05 -1.01
CA VAL A 424 -5.77 27.37 0.19
C VAL A 424 -4.98 27.79 1.42
N LEU A 425 -3.65 27.85 1.31
CA LEU A 425 -2.75 28.35 2.35
C LEU A 425 -1.46 28.92 1.74
N LEU A 426 -0.82 29.85 2.44
CA LEU A 426 0.52 30.35 2.12
C LEU A 426 1.19 30.83 3.42
N ASN A 427 2.43 30.40 3.68
CA ASN A 427 3.20 30.70 4.90
C ASN A 427 2.46 30.38 6.22
N LEU A 428 1.53 29.42 6.21
CA LEU A 428 0.74 29.07 7.39
C LEU A 428 1.63 28.39 8.45
N PRO A 429 1.68 28.87 9.71
CA PRO A 429 2.48 28.23 10.75
C PRO A 429 2.05 26.78 10.98
N GLY A 430 3.03 25.86 10.94
CA GLY A 430 2.81 24.43 11.09
C GLY A 430 2.59 23.98 12.54
N PRO A 431 2.13 22.73 12.75
CA PRO A 431 1.85 22.20 14.09
C PRO A 431 3.10 21.75 14.86
N ILE A 432 4.25 21.65 14.19
CA ILE A 432 5.50 21.10 14.73
C ILE A 432 6.51 22.23 14.96
N SER A 433 6.98 22.39 16.20
CA SER A 433 7.97 23.42 16.54
C SER A 433 9.30 23.18 15.79
N GLY A 434 9.77 24.23 15.11
CA GLY A 434 10.96 24.19 14.24
C GLY A 434 10.76 23.49 12.89
N GLY A 435 9.57 22.95 12.61
CA GLY A 435 9.22 22.38 11.30
C GLY A 435 8.81 23.44 10.28
N GLY A 436 8.71 23.02 9.02
CA GLY A 436 8.25 23.85 7.91
C GLY A 436 6.74 24.11 7.90
N VAL A 437 6.26 24.66 6.78
CA VAL A 437 4.83 24.87 6.51
C VAL A 437 4.21 23.57 6.00
N PRO A 438 3.01 23.15 6.48
CA PRO A 438 2.30 22.01 5.91
C PRO A 438 1.89 22.27 4.45
N HIS A 439 2.33 21.41 3.52
CA HIS A 439 2.07 21.55 2.09
C HIS A 439 2.01 20.17 1.38
N GLN A 440 1.61 20.17 0.11
CA GLN A 440 1.49 18.97 -0.74
C GLN A 440 0.62 17.89 -0.08
N GLY A 441 0.79 16.61 -0.41
CA GLY A 441 -0.16 15.59 0.02
C GLY A 441 -1.52 15.75 -0.69
N GLY A 442 -2.61 15.33 -0.05
CA GLY A 442 -3.93 15.28 -0.70
C GLY A 442 -5.12 15.36 0.24
N ILE A 443 -6.31 15.54 -0.34
CA ILE A 443 -7.59 15.59 0.37
C ILE A 443 -8.39 14.30 0.22
N VAL A 444 -9.14 13.92 1.26
CA VAL A 444 -9.97 12.70 1.28
C VAL A 444 -11.29 12.95 2.00
N GLN A 445 -12.34 12.23 1.59
CA GLN A 445 -13.67 12.29 2.22
C GLN A 445 -13.92 11.10 3.14
N THR A 446 -14.51 11.32 4.32
CA THR A 446 -14.90 10.26 5.26
C THR A 446 -16.19 9.54 4.82
N GLN A 447 -16.57 8.46 5.52
CA GLN A 447 -17.88 7.84 5.37
C GLN A 447 -19.03 8.78 5.78
N ALA A 448 -18.80 9.70 6.73
CA ALA A 448 -19.77 10.70 7.17
C ALA A 448 -19.91 11.89 6.19
N GLY A 449 -19.04 11.97 5.18
CA GLY A 449 -19.05 13.03 4.17
C GLY A 449 -18.13 14.23 4.46
N ASP A 450 -17.51 14.28 5.65
CA ASP A 450 -16.51 15.28 6.02
C ASP A 450 -15.28 15.19 5.10
N TRP A 451 -14.60 16.31 4.87
CA TRP A 451 -13.36 16.36 4.11
C TRP A 451 -12.17 16.68 5.00
N TRP A 452 -11.04 16.05 4.72
CA TRP A 452 -9.79 16.18 5.46
C TRP A 452 -8.61 16.33 4.50
N TYR A 453 -7.62 17.11 4.91
CA TYR A 453 -6.38 17.35 4.19
C TYR A 453 -5.22 16.69 4.93
N MET A 454 -4.57 15.73 4.29
CA MET A 454 -3.34 15.11 4.76
C MET A 454 -2.17 15.71 3.97
N ALA A 455 -1.56 16.75 4.54
CA ALA A 455 -0.32 17.35 4.07
C ALA A 455 0.90 16.58 4.59
N PHE A 456 2.11 17.06 4.28
CA PHE A 456 3.28 16.77 5.11
C PHE A 456 3.96 18.06 5.58
N THR A 457 4.76 17.95 6.64
CA THR A 457 5.60 19.02 7.19
C THR A 457 7.07 18.62 7.11
N ASP A 458 7.92 19.52 6.60
CA ASP A 458 9.38 19.34 6.67
C ASP A 458 9.85 19.36 8.12
N ALA A 459 10.37 18.24 8.60
CA ALA A 459 10.75 18.01 10.00
C ALA A 459 12.20 17.50 10.12
N TYR A 460 13.10 17.97 9.24
CA TYR A 460 14.51 17.58 9.21
C TYR A 460 15.21 17.88 10.56
N PRO A 461 16.02 16.95 11.10
CA PRO A 461 16.61 15.79 10.43
C PRO A 461 15.72 14.53 10.30
N GLY A 462 14.51 14.53 10.88
CA GLY A 462 13.61 13.37 10.87
C GLY A 462 13.02 12.99 9.49
N GLY A 463 12.99 13.93 8.54
CA GLY A 463 12.38 13.75 7.23
C GLY A 463 11.13 14.62 7.06
N ARG A 464 10.18 14.17 6.24
CA ARG A 464 8.92 14.87 5.95
C ARG A 464 7.75 14.05 6.49
N VAL A 465 6.92 14.63 7.36
CA VAL A 465 5.98 13.87 8.22
C VAL A 465 4.51 14.25 7.98
N PRO A 466 3.58 13.27 7.85
CA PRO A 466 2.16 13.55 7.61
C PRO A 466 1.48 14.38 8.70
N THR A 467 0.76 15.43 8.28
CA THR A 467 -0.06 16.28 9.17
C THR A 467 -1.47 16.40 8.61
N LEU A 468 -2.46 16.36 9.50
CA LEU A 468 -3.88 16.25 9.20
C LEU A 468 -4.66 17.47 9.70
N ALA A 469 -5.56 18.01 8.87
CA ALA A 469 -6.49 19.09 9.23
C ALA A 469 -7.84 18.97 8.50
N PRO A 470 -8.94 19.54 9.05
CA PRO A 470 -10.25 19.50 8.40
C PRO A 470 -10.34 20.46 7.20
N ILE A 471 -11.16 20.08 6.22
CA ILE A 471 -11.56 20.89 5.06
C ILE A 471 -13.08 21.06 5.08
N THR A 472 -13.53 22.31 5.05
CA THR A 472 -14.93 22.64 4.72
C THR A 472 -15.04 23.03 3.25
N TRP A 473 -16.27 23.11 2.72
CA TRP A 473 -16.52 23.56 1.35
C TRP A 473 -17.47 24.75 1.36
N THR A 474 -17.12 25.79 0.61
CA THR A 474 -17.97 26.97 0.40
C THR A 474 -19.18 26.63 -0.48
N GLY A 475 -20.25 27.43 -0.38
CA GLY A 475 -21.44 27.27 -1.21
C GLY A 475 -21.19 27.42 -2.72
N ASP A 476 -20.17 28.19 -3.11
CA ASP A 476 -19.71 28.31 -4.50
C ASP A 476 -18.74 27.20 -4.93
N GLY A 477 -18.52 26.17 -4.11
CA GLY A 477 -17.80 24.94 -4.46
C GLY A 477 -16.29 25.04 -4.42
N TRP A 478 -15.71 25.57 -3.34
CA TRP A 478 -14.25 25.59 -3.10
C TRP A 478 -13.88 25.08 -1.71
N PRO A 479 -12.74 24.37 -1.56
CA PRO A 479 -12.28 23.85 -0.28
C PRO A 479 -11.63 24.95 0.58
N THR A 480 -11.88 24.93 1.88
CA THR A 480 -11.33 25.87 2.87
C THR A 480 -10.71 25.13 4.06
N LEU A 481 -9.42 25.35 4.28
CA LEU A 481 -8.68 24.78 5.41
C LEU A 481 -9.16 25.35 6.75
N GLN A 482 -9.47 24.47 7.70
CA GLN A 482 -9.86 24.87 9.04
C GLN A 482 -8.61 25.07 9.92
N THR A 483 -8.36 26.30 10.33
CA THR A 483 -7.25 26.68 11.22
C THR A 483 -7.69 26.70 12.68
N VAL A 484 -6.73 26.56 13.59
CA VAL A 484 -6.87 26.90 15.01
C VAL A 484 -5.98 28.12 15.22
N ASP A 485 -6.47 29.20 15.83
CA ASP A 485 -5.70 30.42 16.12
C ASP A 485 -4.84 30.96 14.95
N GLY A 486 -5.39 30.92 13.72
CA GLY A 486 -4.73 31.38 12.50
C GLY A 486 -3.56 30.51 12.01
N ARG A 487 -3.39 29.30 12.55
CA ARG A 487 -2.34 28.33 12.20
C ARG A 487 -2.89 26.94 11.91
N TRP A 488 -2.05 26.03 11.44
CA TRP A 488 -2.37 24.61 11.41
C TRP A 488 -2.45 24.10 12.86
N GLY A 489 -3.55 23.44 13.22
CA GLY A 489 -3.77 22.97 14.58
C GLY A 489 -2.77 21.91 14.99
N THR A 490 -2.01 22.17 16.07
CA THR A 490 -1.27 21.12 16.79
C THR A 490 -2.21 20.03 17.28
N THR A 491 -3.46 20.38 17.59
CA THR A 491 -4.52 19.47 18.01
C THR A 491 -5.82 19.83 17.30
N TYR A 492 -6.56 18.83 16.83
CA TYR A 492 -7.92 18.97 16.29
C TYR A 492 -8.85 17.94 16.94
N GLN A 493 -10.17 18.14 16.84
CA GLN A 493 -11.12 17.05 17.11
C GLN A 493 -10.86 15.88 16.16
N ARG A 494 -11.08 14.65 16.62
CA ARG A 494 -10.98 13.46 15.76
C ARG A 494 -12.02 13.51 14.63
N PRO A 495 -11.69 12.94 13.45
CA PRO A 495 -12.67 12.73 12.39
C PRO A 495 -13.91 11.97 12.90
N ASN A 496 -15.09 12.35 12.43
CA ASN A 496 -16.35 11.70 12.78
C ASN A 496 -16.47 10.33 12.08
N ILE A 497 -15.70 9.36 12.57
CA ILE A 497 -15.59 8.01 12.04
C ILE A 497 -15.86 7.01 13.16
N THR A 498 -16.86 6.17 12.96
CA THR A 498 -17.10 4.96 13.76
C THR A 498 -16.28 3.81 13.18
N THR A 499 -15.40 3.22 13.98
CA THR A 499 -14.68 1.99 13.62
C THR A 499 -14.30 1.19 14.86
N SER A 500 -14.39 -0.14 14.76
CA SER A 500 -13.81 -1.10 15.72
C SER A 500 -12.49 -1.69 15.21
N LYS A 501 -12.10 -1.38 13.97
CA LYS A 501 -10.89 -1.90 13.32
C LYS A 501 -9.67 -1.14 13.85
N THR A 502 -8.75 -1.87 14.46
CA THR A 502 -7.44 -1.38 14.90
C THR A 502 -6.38 -1.57 13.82
N VAL A 503 -5.18 -1.03 14.04
CA VAL A 503 -4.01 -1.15 13.16
C VAL A 503 -2.77 -1.53 13.98
N ALA A 504 -1.80 -2.19 13.36
CA ALA A 504 -0.58 -2.66 14.00
C ALA A 504 0.39 -1.50 14.36
N PRO A 505 1.04 -1.51 15.54
CA PRO A 505 1.98 -0.47 15.94
C PRO A 505 3.16 -0.31 14.97
N MET A 506 3.50 0.94 14.62
CA MET A 506 4.67 1.28 13.78
C MET A 506 6.03 1.16 14.51
N THR A 507 6.01 0.91 15.81
CA THR A 507 7.17 0.68 16.70
C THR A 507 7.20 -0.77 17.18
N GLY A 508 8.02 -1.09 18.19
CA GLY A 508 8.06 -2.41 18.83
C GLY A 508 9.21 -3.31 18.35
N ARG A 509 9.13 -4.60 18.71
CA ARG A 509 10.13 -5.63 18.41
C ARG A 509 9.74 -6.43 17.17
N ASP A 510 10.69 -6.61 16.27
CA ASP A 510 10.65 -7.59 15.18
C ASP A 510 11.73 -8.65 15.45
N THR A 511 11.36 -9.93 15.34
CA THR A 511 12.27 -11.09 15.41
C THR A 511 12.39 -11.81 14.07
N PHE A 512 11.97 -11.16 12.98
CA PHE A 512 12.09 -11.61 11.60
C PHE A 512 11.47 -12.99 11.38
N VAL A 513 10.22 -13.14 11.84
CA VAL A 513 9.43 -14.37 11.82
C VAL A 513 8.93 -14.71 10.41
N GLY A 514 8.92 -16.00 10.07
CA GLY A 514 8.48 -16.47 8.75
C GLY A 514 9.55 -16.29 7.66
N PRO A 515 9.18 -16.37 6.37
CA PRO A 515 10.14 -16.41 5.25
C PRO A 515 10.46 -15.04 4.62
N THR A 516 9.82 -13.95 5.08
CA THR A 516 9.83 -12.63 4.41
C THR A 516 9.88 -11.49 5.42
N LEU A 517 10.49 -10.37 5.03
CA LEU A 517 10.43 -9.12 5.80
C LEU A 517 9.01 -8.52 5.77
N GLY A 518 8.54 -7.99 6.90
CA GLY A 518 7.29 -7.23 6.96
C GLY A 518 7.42 -5.82 6.34
N HIS A 519 6.30 -5.21 5.99
CA HIS A 519 6.21 -3.94 5.22
C HIS A 519 6.85 -2.70 5.88
N ARG A 520 7.42 -2.79 7.08
CA ARG A 520 8.18 -1.70 7.74
C ARG A 520 9.63 -1.57 7.24
N TRP A 521 10.08 -2.51 6.42
CA TRP A 521 11.48 -2.71 6.04
C TRP A 521 11.77 -2.35 4.58
N GLU A 522 12.78 -1.51 4.36
CA GLU A 522 13.23 -1.14 3.01
C GLU A 522 14.76 -1.18 2.92
N TRP A 523 15.30 -1.87 1.94
CA TRP A 523 16.72 -1.89 1.60
C TRP A 523 17.15 -0.56 0.98
N ASN A 524 18.37 -0.09 1.31
CA ASN A 524 19.06 0.93 0.54
C ASN A 524 19.45 0.32 -0.82
N HIS A 525 18.85 0.81 -1.92
CA HIS A 525 18.89 0.19 -3.25
C HIS A 525 18.26 -1.23 -3.26
N ASN A 526 18.11 -1.83 -4.44
CA ASN A 526 17.61 -3.20 -4.55
C ASN A 526 18.59 -4.18 -3.88
N PRO A 527 18.10 -5.17 -3.10
CA PRO A 527 18.96 -6.18 -2.50
C PRO A 527 19.49 -7.20 -3.50
N ASP A 528 20.60 -7.84 -3.14
CA ASP A 528 20.98 -9.15 -3.62
C ASP A 528 20.20 -10.24 -2.85
N THR A 529 19.20 -10.82 -3.51
CA THR A 529 18.34 -11.87 -2.94
C THR A 529 19.05 -13.21 -2.74
N SER A 530 20.26 -13.40 -3.27
CA SER A 530 21.09 -14.57 -2.95
C SER A 530 21.88 -14.41 -1.63
N ARG A 531 21.92 -13.20 -1.08
CA ARG A 531 22.77 -12.81 0.06
C ARG A 531 22.00 -12.44 1.33
N PHE A 532 20.70 -12.71 1.41
CA PHE A 532 19.96 -12.69 2.68
C PHE A 532 18.95 -13.83 2.77
N SER A 533 18.55 -14.16 3.99
CA SER A 533 17.37 -14.99 4.26
C SER A 533 16.68 -14.57 5.55
N VAL A 534 15.38 -14.84 5.65
CA VAL A 534 14.54 -14.56 6.82
C VAL A 534 13.94 -15.87 7.30
N SER A 535 14.14 -16.20 8.58
CA SER A 535 13.60 -17.41 9.23
C SER A 535 13.81 -17.35 10.75
N ASN A 536 12.96 -16.61 11.46
CA ASN A 536 13.10 -16.32 12.91
C ASN A 536 14.45 -15.65 13.23
N GLY A 537 14.81 -14.71 12.37
CA GLY A 537 16.10 -14.04 12.31
C GLY A 537 16.43 -13.65 10.86
N LEU A 538 17.08 -12.51 10.69
CA LEU A 538 17.56 -12.02 9.41
C LEU A 538 19.04 -12.40 9.25
N ARG A 539 19.33 -13.41 8.43
CA ARG A 539 20.71 -13.76 8.07
C ARG A 539 21.15 -12.91 6.88
N LEU A 540 22.24 -12.16 7.06
CA LEU A 540 22.87 -11.37 6.01
C LEU A 540 24.24 -11.98 5.68
N GLN A 541 24.48 -12.27 4.41
CA GLN A 541 25.81 -12.59 3.89
C GLN A 541 26.46 -11.31 3.35
N THR A 542 27.78 -11.27 3.35
CA THR A 542 28.53 -10.21 2.66
C THR A 542 28.20 -10.20 1.17
N ALA A 543 27.65 -9.08 0.68
CA ALA A 543 27.15 -8.91 -0.69
C ALA A 543 28.05 -8.02 -1.58
N THR A 544 28.86 -7.15 -0.98
CA THR A 544 29.86 -6.32 -1.67
C THR A 544 31.23 -6.46 -0.98
N VAL A 545 32.32 -6.45 -1.76
CA VAL A 545 33.66 -6.13 -1.26
C VAL A 545 33.88 -4.63 -1.45
N THR A 546 33.92 -3.86 -0.36
CA THR A 546 33.99 -2.39 -0.37
C THR A 546 34.62 -1.86 0.92
N ASN A 547 35.19 -0.65 0.88
CA ASN A 547 35.51 0.12 2.07
C ASN A 547 34.48 1.21 2.40
N ASP A 548 33.52 1.42 1.50
CA ASP A 548 32.47 2.43 1.54
C ASP A 548 31.09 1.78 1.81
N LEU A 549 30.45 2.16 2.92
CA LEU A 549 29.09 1.70 3.28
C LEU A 549 28.04 2.13 2.25
N TYR A 550 28.24 3.26 1.55
CA TYR A 550 27.29 3.72 0.54
C TYR A 550 27.30 2.86 -0.74
N ASN A 551 28.26 1.95 -0.89
CA ASN A 551 28.26 0.93 -1.95
C ASN A 551 27.99 -0.49 -1.40
N ALA A 552 27.62 -0.62 -0.12
CA ALA A 552 27.29 -1.90 0.51
C ALA A 552 25.84 -2.31 0.21
N ARG A 553 25.68 -3.28 -0.70
CA ARG A 553 24.42 -3.96 -0.99
C ARG A 553 23.94 -4.68 0.26
N ASN A 554 22.62 -4.89 0.38
CA ASN A 554 21.96 -5.50 1.54
C ASN A 554 22.14 -4.71 2.85
N THR A 555 22.21 -3.37 2.76
CA THR A 555 21.94 -2.49 3.90
C THR A 555 20.42 -2.34 4.06
N LEU A 556 19.83 -2.98 5.07
CA LEU A 556 18.39 -2.92 5.36
C LEU A 556 18.07 -1.73 6.26
N THR A 557 16.99 -1.00 5.99
CA THR A 557 16.67 0.23 6.73
C THR A 557 15.25 0.28 7.30
N HIS A 558 15.12 1.01 8.41
CA HIS A 558 13.87 1.35 9.07
C HIS A 558 13.81 2.87 9.30
N ARG A 559 12.62 3.48 9.17
CA ARG A 559 12.39 4.90 9.50
C ARG A 559 12.59 5.14 11.01
N ILE A 560 13.05 6.32 11.38
CA ILE A 560 13.17 6.73 12.79
C ILE A 560 11.81 7.23 13.26
N GLN A 561 11.37 6.79 14.44
CA GLN A 561 10.18 7.32 15.09
C GLN A 561 10.53 8.63 15.81
N GLY A 562 9.82 9.71 15.51
CA GLY A 562 9.96 10.99 16.22
C GLY A 562 9.05 11.09 17.44
N PRO A 563 9.28 12.08 18.33
CA PRO A 563 10.38 13.06 18.29
C PRO A 563 11.77 12.47 18.59
N THR A 564 11.79 11.40 19.36
CA THR A 564 13.00 10.68 19.83
C THR A 564 12.72 9.18 19.82
N SER A 565 13.68 8.38 19.36
CA SER A 565 13.58 6.92 19.48
C SER A 565 14.94 6.23 19.52
N THR A 566 14.91 4.96 19.94
CA THR A 566 16.07 4.09 20.06
C THR A 566 15.83 2.82 19.26
N ALA A 567 16.76 2.48 18.38
CA ALA A 567 16.87 1.16 17.79
C ALA A 567 17.90 0.33 18.57
N THR A 568 17.57 -0.92 18.88
CA THR A 568 18.52 -1.94 19.35
C THR A 568 18.45 -3.15 18.41
N ILE A 569 19.58 -3.77 18.09
CA ILE A 569 19.62 -5.08 17.41
C ILE A 569 20.39 -6.11 18.25
N GLU A 570 19.91 -7.36 18.31
CA GLU A 570 20.72 -8.50 18.72
C GLU A 570 21.44 -9.07 17.49
N LEU A 571 22.77 -8.98 17.46
CA LEU A 571 23.62 -9.38 16.34
C LEU A 571 24.46 -10.62 16.70
N ASP A 572 24.23 -11.71 15.99
CA ASP A 572 25.12 -12.87 15.94
C ASP A 572 26.20 -12.65 14.89
N TYR A 573 27.44 -12.52 15.33
CA TYR A 573 28.62 -12.23 14.50
C TYR A 573 29.59 -13.43 14.40
N SER A 574 29.19 -14.60 14.91
CA SER A 574 30.00 -15.84 14.89
C SER A 574 30.49 -16.23 13.49
N SER A 575 29.68 -15.95 12.46
CA SER A 575 29.94 -16.30 11.05
C SER A 575 30.77 -15.26 10.26
N MET A 576 31.29 -14.20 10.89
CA MET A 576 32.09 -13.19 10.17
C MET A 576 33.46 -13.74 9.71
N ALA A 577 33.90 -13.34 8.52
CA ALA A 577 35.22 -13.60 7.95
C ALA A 577 36.23 -12.48 8.30
N ASN A 578 37.48 -12.61 7.85
CA ASN A 578 38.46 -11.53 7.93
C ASN A 578 38.15 -10.44 6.90
N GLY A 579 38.21 -9.19 7.33
CA GLY A 579 37.81 -8.02 6.57
C GLY A 579 36.34 -7.64 6.69
N ASP A 580 35.51 -8.42 7.40
CA ASP A 580 34.07 -8.13 7.53
C ASP A 580 33.81 -6.95 8.47
N ARG A 581 32.78 -6.18 8.12
CA ARG A 581 32.16 -5.15 8.95
C ARG A 581 30.64 -5.36 8.97
N ALA A 582 30.01 -5.28 10.14
CA ALA A 582 28.56 -5.42 10.28
C ALA A 582 28.03 -4.63 11.48
N GLY A 583 26.84 -4.05 11.39
CA GLY A 583 26.31 -3.26 12.50
C GLY A 583 25.05 -2.47 12.23
N LEU A 584 24.86 -1.42 13.04
CA LEU A 584 23.72 -0.51 13.05
C LEU A 584 24.20 0.92 12.75
N ALA A 585 23.74 1.48 11.64
CA ALA A 585 24.04 2.80 11.15
C ALA A 585 22.92 3.81 11.43
N MET A 586 23.33 5.06 11.61
CA MET A 586 22.52 6.26 11.47
C MET A 586 22.74 6.79 10.05
N LEU A 587 21.91 6.34 9.11
CA LEU A 587 22.15 6.42 7.67
C LEU A 587 21.45 7.63 7.03
N ARG A 588 22.23 8.45 6.31
CA ARG A 588 21.80 9.53 5.39
C ARG A 588 22.96 9.91 4.45
N GLN A 589 23.02 11.13 3.91
CA GLN A 589 24.17 11.63 3.14
C GLN A 589 25.40 11.96 4.02
N SER A 590 25.16 12.18 5.32
CA SER A 590 26.18 12.23 6.37
C SER A 590 25.82 11.19 7.41
N SER A 591 26.67 10.19 7.64
CA SER A 591 26.35 9.01 8.46
C SER A 591 27.42 8.68 9.51
N ALA A 592 26.98 7.97 10.54
CA ALA A 592 27.82 7.29 11.52
C ALA A 592 27.23 5.92 11.85
N TRP A 593 28.03 5.01 12.41
CA TRP A 593 27.58 3.66 12.75
C TRP A 593 28.32 3.07 13.95
N ILE A 594 27.66 2.13 14.64
CA ILE A 594 28.27 1.22 15.62
C ILE A 594 28.18 -0.21 15.09
N GLY A 595 29.26 -0.98 15.20
CA GLY A 595 29.31 -2.29 14.57
C GLY A 595 30.49 -3.14 15.01
N VAL A 596 30.44 -4.42 14.65
CA VAL A 596 31.54 -5.37 14.80
C VAL A 596 32.43 -5.28 13.55
N VAL A 597 33.74 -5.30 13.76
CA VAL A 597 34.74 -5.48 12.69
C VAL A 597 35.64 -6.66 13.04
N LYS A 598 36.02 -7.45 12.04
CA LYS A 598 36.88 -8.62 12.22
C LYS A 598 38.05 -8.57 11.25
N ASN A 599 39.25 -8.30 11.77
CA ASN A 599 40.48 -8.13 10.98
C ASN A 599 41.56 -9.06 11.53
N ASN A 600 42.15 -9.88 10.67
CA ASN A 600 43.28 -10.75 10.97
C ASN A 600 43.05 -11.62 12.23
N GLY A 601 41.86 -12.20 12.38
CA GLY A 601 41.41 -12.97 13.54
C GLY A 601 40.83 -12.13 14.69
N THR A 602 41.33 -10.91 14.91
CA THR A 602 40.88 -10.01 15.98
C THR A 602 39.49 -9.45 15.70
N THR A 603 38.58 -9.55 16.67
CA THR A 603 37.20 -9.05 16.59
C THR A 603 36.99 -7.93 17.61
N ARG A 604 36.40 -6.80 17.19
CA ARG A 604 36.14 -5.62 18.02
C ARG A 604 34.76 -5.03 17.72
N VAL A 605 34.13 -4.42 18.71
CA VAL A 605 33.08 -3.43 18.47
C VAL A 605 33.73 -2.07 18.25
N VAL A 606 33.22 -1.28 17.31
CA VAL A 606 33.72 0.05 16.97
C VAL A 606 32.56 1.03 16.77
N MET A 607 32.82 2.31 16.99
CA MET A 607 31.99 3.43 16.51
C MET A 607 32.80 4.22 15.47
N THR A 608 32.15 4.55 14.35
CA THR A 608 32.73 5.23 13.19
C THR A 608 31.81 6.38 12.77
N ASP A 609 32.37 7.58 12.56
CA ASP A 609 31.67 8.71 11.94
C ASP A 609 32.44 9.22 10.70
N GLY A 610 31.92 10.27 10.06
CA GLY A 610 32.58 10.90 8.92
C GLY A 610 32.37 10.16 7.60
N LEU A 611 31.28 9.40 7.49
CA LEU A 611 30.82 8.86 6.21
C LEU A 611 30.02 9.96 5.50
N THR A 612 30.52 10.50 4.40
CA THR A 612 29.93 11.70 3.77
C THR A 612 29.80 11.56 2.25
N MET A 613 28.79 12.25 1.71
CA MET A 613 28.64 12.53 0.28
C MET A 613 28.72 14.04 0.00
N ASN A 614 29.03 14.39 -1.24
CA ASN A 614 28.81 15.74 -1.78
C ASN A 614 27.39 15.90 -2.37
N SER A 615 27.09 17.10 -2.90
CA SER A 615 25.81 17.44 -3.56
C SER A 615 25.54 16.69 -4.87
N SER A 616 26.51 15.97 -5.43
CA SER A 616 26.33 15.05 -6.55
C SER A 616 26.09 13.60 -6.09
N TRP A 617 25.87 13.39 -4.78
CA TRP A 617 25.70 12.09 -4.12
C TRP A 617 26.88 11.14 -4.34
N ALA A 618 28.08 11.72 -4.53
CA ALA A 618 29.32 10.98 -4.58
C ALA A 618 30.00 10.98 -3.21
N THR A 619 30.42 9.80 -2.75
CA THR A 619 31.17 9.61 -1.51
C THR A 619 32.41 10.51 -1.47
N THR A 620 32.53 11.30 -0.40
CA THR A 620 33.71 12.12 -0.07
C THR A 620 34.39 11.65 1.21
N GLY A 621 33.73 10.84 2.04
CA GLY A 621 34.30 10.19 3.20
C GLY A 621 33.73 8.79 3.40
N THR A 622 34.59 7.80 3.61
CA THR A 622 34.23 6.40 3.91
C THR A 622 34.14 6.11 5.41
N GLY A 623 34.29 7.14 6.24
CA GLY A 623 34.29 7.06 7.69
C GLY A 623 35.65 6.78 8.31
N ALA A 624 35.80 7.16 9.58
CA ALA A 624 36.98 6.88 10.39
C ALA A 624 36.58 6.45 11.81
N GLU A 625 37.31 5.49 12.37
CA GLU A 625 37.07 4.98 13.73
C GLU A 625 37.22 6.11 14.77
N ARG A 626 36.38 6.09 15.80
CA ARG A 626 36.37 7.07 16.91
C ARG A 626 36.60 6.44 18.26
N ALA A 627 36.07 5.24 18.46
CA ALA A 627 36.26 4.45 19.65
C ALA A 627 36.05 2.97 19.31
N SER A 628 36.68 2.09 20.09
CA SER A 628 36.49 0.65 19.96
C SER A 628 36.76 -0.09 21.27
N ALA A 629 36.23 -1.31 21.35
CA ALA A 629 36.48 -2.24 22.45
C ALA A 629 36.59 -3.69 21.91
N THR A 630 37.39 -4.52 22.58
CA THR A 630 37.47 -5.95 22.28
C THR A 630 36.18 -6.65 22.68
N VAL A 631 35.68 -7.56 21.84
CA VAL A 631 34.47 -8.36 22.12
C VAL A 631 34.68 -9.84 21.82
N SER A 632 33.95 -10.69 22.53
CA SER A 632 34.00 -12.15 22.40
C SER A 632 32.61 -12.76 22.62
N GLY A 633 32.48 -14.09 22.49
CA GLY A 633 31.22 -14.81 22.68
C GLY A 633 30.28 -14.85 21.47
N GLY A 634 30.59 -14.17 20.36
CA GLY A 634 29.89 -14.31 19.08
C GLY A 634 28.52 -13.63 18.99
N ARG A 635 28.02 -13.02 20.08
CA ARG A 635 26.79 -12.21 20.11
C ARG A 635 27.02 -10.86 20.78
N ILE A 636 26.29 -9.85 20.35
CA ILE A 636 26.35 -8.48 20.88
C ILE A 636 25.00 -7.79 20.63
N TRP A 637 24.61 -6.88 21.51
CA TRP A 637 23.52 -5.94 21.26
C TRP A 637 24.10 -4.60 20.85
N LEU A 638 23.63 -4.04 19.74
CA LEU A 638 24.05 -2.74 19.22
C LEU A 638 22.88 -1.78 19.27
N ARG A 639 23.08 -0.59 19.86
CA ARG A 639 22.03 0.38 20.11
C ARG A 639 22.39 1.77 19.60
N THR A 640 21.44 2.40 18.92
CA THR A 640 21.51 3.80 18.49
C THR A 640 20.27 4.54 18.95
N SER A 641 20.44 5.62 19.71
CA SER A 641 19.36 6.52 20.14
C SER A 641 19.48 7.85 19.39
N ALA A 642 18.37 8.42 18.93
CA ALA A 642 18.38 9.64 18.12
C ALA A 642 17.31 10.66 18.57
N ASP A 643 17.71 11.95 18.61
CA ASP A 643 16.79 13.09 18.61
C ASP A 643 16.56 13.55 17.17
N ILE A 644 15.31 13.45 16.70
CA ILE A 644 14.90 13.91 15.36
C ILE A 644 13.83 15.00 15.40
N ARG A 645 13.71 15.71 16.54
CA ARG A 645 12.99 17.00 16.58
C ARG A 645 13.58 17.95 15.53
N PRO A 646 12.79 18.81 14.87
CA PRO A 646 13.32 19.68 13.84
C PRO A 646 14.46 20.61 14.30
N GLY A 647 15.32 21.00 13.35
CA GLY A 647 16.39 21.98 13.55
C GLY A 647 17.81 21.40 13.65
N SER A 648 18.78 22.28 13.90
CA SER A 648 20.21 21.97 14.01
C SER A 648 20.62 21.48 15.42
N GLY A 649 21.84 20.96 15.56
CA GLY A 649 22.40 20.50 16.84
C GLY A 649 21.81 19.20 17.40
N ARG A 650 20.89 18.58 16.66
CA ARG A 650 20.33 17.24 16.93
C ARG A 650 21.40 16.17 16.82
N THR A 651 21.32 15.13 17.65
CA THR A 651 22.35 14.09 17.71
C THR A 651 21.78 12.66 17.73
N ALA A 652 22.61 11.73 17.30
CA ALA A 652 22.49 10.32 17.64
C ALA A 652 23.64 9.89 18.56
N THR A 653 23.36 8.99 19.51
CA THR A 653 24.33 8.38 20.42
C THR A 653 24.34 6.87 20.25
N PHE A 654 25.51 6.26 20.50
CA PHE A 654 25.77 4.85 20.22
C PHE A 654 26.22 4.11 21.48
N SER A 655 25.73 2.90 21.66
CA SER A 655 26.10 2.02 22.77
C SER A 655 26.00 0.54 22.39
N TYR A 656 26.71 -0.31 23.12
CA TYR A 656 26.67 -1.76 22.94
C TYR A 656 26.51 -2.49 24.27
N SER A 657 26.05 -3.73 24.23
CA SER A 657 25.90 -4.62 25.39
C SER A 657 26.32 -6.04 25.00
N THR A 658 26.90 -6.78 25.94
CA THR A 658 27.28 -8.20 25.78
C THR A 658 26.39 -9.16 26.57
N ASP A 659 25.52 -8.64 27.42
CA ASP A 659 24.59 -9.34 28.31
C ASP A 659 23.10 -9.20 27.90
N GLY A 660 22.78 -8.21 27.05
CA GLY A 660 21.43 -7.81 26.66
C GLY A 660 20.82 -6.70 27.53
N SER A 661 21.44 -6.38 28.66
CA SER A 661 20.91 -5.46 29.69
C SER A 661 21.77 -4.22 29.93
N THR A 662 23.09 -4.38 30.03
CA THR A 662 24.03 -3.33 30.45
C THR A 662 24.67 -2.68 29.22
N PHE A 663 24.21 -1.48 28.86
CA PHE A 663 24.67 -0.77 27.67
C PHE A 663 25.81 0.21 27.98
N VAL A 664 26.96 -0.03 27.37
CA VAL A 664 28.17 0.79 27.43
C VAL A 664 28.18 1.78 26.25
N PRO A 665 28.22 3.10 26.49
CA PRO A 665 28.40 4.10 25.43
C PRO A 665 29.72 3.91 24.68
N LEU A 666 29.71 4.14 23.36
CA LEU A 666 30.90 3.99 22.52
C LEU A 666 31.00 5.10 21.47
N GLY A 667 32.05 5.91 21.55
CA GLY A 667 32.31 7.03 20.64
C GLY A 667 31.58 8.33 21.03
N PRO A 668 31.81 9.43 20.29
CA PRO A 668 31.14 10.70 20.49
C PRO A 668 29.67 10.64 20.06
N ALA A 669 28.89 11.65 20.47
CA ALA A 669 27.58 11.90 19.87
C ALA A 669 27.77 12.41 18.43
N PHE A 670 27.01 11.86 17.49
CA PHE A 670 27.05 12.24 16.07
C PHE A 670 25.97 13.28 15.76
N THR A 671 26.36 14.46 15.28
CA THR A 671 25.42 15.53 14.90
C THR A 671 24.72 15.21 13.58
N LEU A 672 23.39 15.16 13.62
CA LEU A 672 22.54 14.89 12.46
C LEU A 672 22.49 16.10 11.53
N ASN A 673 22.70 15.88 10.24
CA ASN A 673 22.51 16.91 9.23
C ASN A 673 21.01 17.19 8.99
N ASN A 674 20.59 18.44 9.22
CA ASN A 674 19.20 18.88 9.07
C ASN A 674 18.88 19.55 7.72
N GLN A 675 19.78 19.45 6.72
CA GLN A 675 19.55 20.02 5.39
C GLN A 675 18.65 19.11 4.54
N TRP A 676 17.94 19.67 3.55
CA TRP A 676 16.80 19.03 2.91
C TRP A 676 17.13 18.29 1.60
N GLU A 677 18.28 18.53 0.98
CA GLU A 677 18.57 18.17 -0.43
C GLU A 677 18.66 16.66 -0.68
N PHE A 678 18.86 15.85 0.37
CA PHE A 678 18.78 14.38 0.28
C PHE A 678 17.33 13.86 0.30
N PHE A 679 16.35 14.74 0.55
CA PHE A 679 14.89 14.59 0.68
C PHE A 679 14.37 13.58 1.72
N MET A 680 15.02 12.43 1.86
CA MET A 680 14.73 11.44 2.91
C MET A 680 15.31 11.93 4.24
N GLY A 681 14.65 11.61 5.34
CA GLY A 681 15.16 11.76 6.70
C GLY A 681 16.28 10.76 7.02
N TYR A 682 16.78 10.82 8.25
CA TYR A 682 17.67 9.78 8.77
C TYR A 682 16.94 8.44 8.95
N ARG A 683 17.67 7.34 8.76
CA ARG A 683 17.18 5.98 9.00
C ARG A 683 18.11 5.17 9.89
N PHE A 684 17.56 4.21 10.62
CA PHE A 684 18.35 3.13 11.21
C PHE A 684 18.70 2.13 10.10
N GLY A 685 19.98 1.83 9.90
CA GLY A 685 20.49 0.96 8.82
C GLY A 685 21.26 -0.25 9.35
N ILE A 686 20.70 -1.45 9.20
CA ILE A 686 21.36 -2.73 9.48
C ILE A 686 22.21 -3.11 8.26
N PHE A 687 23.50 -3.39 8.42
CA PHE A 687 24.39 -3.68 7.29
C PHE A 687 25.38 -4.84 7.56
N THR A 688 25.87 -5.44 6.47
CA THR A 688 27.14 -6.18 6.46
C THR A 688 27.84 -6.07 5.11
N TYR A 689 29.17 -5.93 5.11
CA TYR A 689 30.00 -5.99 3.91
C TYR A 689 31.42 -6.46 4.24
N ALA A 690 32.13 -6.95 3.22
CA ALA A 690 33.52 -7.36 3.34
C ALA A 690 34.46 -6.26 2.83
N THR A 691 35.68 -6.20 3.35
CA THR A 691 36.77 -5.33 2.83
C THR A 691 37.87 -6.12 2.11
N GLN A 692 37.85 -7.46 2.22
CA GLN A 692 38.87 -8.36 1.65
C GLN A 692 38.25 -9.31 0.62
N ALA A 693 37.34 -10.20 1.03
CA ALA A 693 36.66 -11.16 0.17
C ALA A 693 35.26 -11.49 0.71
N LEU A 694 34.33 -11.89 -0.17
CA LEU A 694 33.00 -12.37 0.24
C LEU A 694 33.10 -13.75 0.91
N GLY A 695 32.17 -14.06 1.81
CA GLY A 695 31.98 -15.40 2.35
C GLY A 695 31.54 -15.43 3.81
N GLY A 696 31.87 -14.38 4.57
CA GLY A 696 31.38 -14.20 5.93
C GLY A 696 29.94 -13.69 5.97
N ALA A 697 29.30 -13.85 7.13
CA ALA A 697 27.90 -13.54 7.37
C ALA A 697 27.63 -13.14 8.83
N VAL A 698 26.45 -12.55 9.05
CA VAL A 698 25.89 -12.27 10.39
C VAL A 698 24.44 -12.73 10.46
N THR A 699 23.85 -12.79 11.65
CA THR A 699 22.40 -13.05 11.80
C THR A 699 21.82 -12.13 12.88
N VAL A 700 20.88 -11.29 12.46
CA VAL A 700 20.17 -10.37 13.35
C VAL A 700 18.97 -11.10 13.94
N ARG A 701 18.95 -11.27 15.25
CA ARG A 701 17.96 -12.07 16.00
C ARG A 701 16.75 -11.23 16.43
N SER A 702 16.95 -9.92 16.65
CA SER A 702 15.86 -8.95 16.76
C SER A 702 16.27 -7.56 16.29
N PHE A 703 15.27 -6.76 15.97
CA PHE A 703 15.33 -5.30 15.95
C PHE A 703 14.22 -4.76 16.85
N ASP A 704 14.57 -3.86 17.76
CA ASP A 704 13.68 -3.29 18.76
C ASP A 704 13.66 -1.77 18.60
N LEU A 705 12.53 -1.20 18.15
CA LEU A 705 12.32 0.25 18.04
C LEU A 705 11.43 0.75 19.19
N THR A 706 12.01 1.51 20.10
CA THR A 706 11.30 2.10 21.25
C THR A 706 11.36 3.62 21.25
N THR A 707 10.31 4.26 21.77
CA THR A 707 10.37 5.65 22.24
C THR A 707 10.78 5.66 23.72
N PRO A 708 11.30 6.78 24.25
CA PRO A 708 11.38 7.03 25.69
C PRO A 708 9.99 7.04 26.37
#